data_AF-A0A965TBA2-F1
#
_entry.id   AF-A0A965TBA2-F1
#
_cell.length_a   1.000
_cell.length_b   1.000
_cell.length_c   1.000
_cell.angle_alpha   90.00
_cell.angle_beta   90.00
_cell.angle_gamma   90.00
#
_symmetry.space_group_name_H-M   'P 1'
#
loop_
_entity.id
_entity.type
_entity.pdbx_description
1 polymer ?
#
loop_
_entity_poly.entity_id
_entity_poly.type
_entity_poly.pdbx_seq_one_letter_code
_entity_poly.pdbx_strand_id
1 'polypeptide(L)'
;ICSLAQDTKKIILPNGWALSPAGNSLSLGDLPLNMAVSKSKKLMAITNNGQSKQSIQLVNLVSNTILDNIKIDKSWLGITFSADEKTLYASGGNDNWILKYSIINNKLILADSIILGDKWPNKISPAGICINDEKNILYVVTKDDSSLYEVNLINKKIIKKTALPAEAYTCVLSNDKSELYISIWGAEKLVVYNTLSQKITNSILTGTHPNDLILSKNGKTIYVANGEDNSVSVIDIKNKKVLETLNCALYPNAPAGSTTNGVALSADEKTLYIANADNNCLAVFDVTELGNSKSKGFIPVGWYPTSVKVVGSKIYVTNGKGFSSFANPLGPDPYNKNAQMAVQKGLLKNTKEVQYIGGLMKGTLSIINTPSDKQLGLYSAAVYDNTPYTKMNEEKSNAEIGSVIPQKVSDPSKIKYVFYIVKENRTYDQVLGDVKEGNGDASLCLFGEKITPNQHALTKEFVLLDNFYVNGEVSADGHNWTFGAYANDYLEKNWVTSYGGRGGNYDAEGTRAIANNKNGFIWDYAKRAGVSYRTYGEFADDYKPNLPVLKDHFCPYFTSWDQSVRDTTRVGQWKRDFDSLLSKNAVPRLNTMRLINDHTEGMKLGKPSPYAHVADNDLAVGMLVEYLSKSSIWNETVVFIVEDDAQNGPDHVDAHRSPAYLAGGFVKRGFVDHTAYSTTSILKTIELILGMPPMSQYDAGATPLWRCFDNVPNPKGFITKPLQFDINEKNTARTAMQRKSETFNFKKEDSINDFEFNEVLWKGLKGENALVPAPKRAAFLKMNPKKDADD
;
A
#
# COMPACT_ATOMS: atom_id res chain seq x y z
N ILE A 1 -37.41 3.91 16.24
CA ILE A 1 -37.24 5.32 16.66
C ILE A 1 -36.07 5.85 15.85
N CYS A 2 -36.41 6.45 14.72
CA CYS A 2 -35.57 6.70 13.56
C CYS A 2 -34.83 8.04 13.63
N SER A 3 -33.73 8.07 12.86
CA SER A 3 -33.16 9.23 12.17
C SER A 3 -32.79 10.46 12.99
N LEU A 4 -31.65 10.37 13.66
CA LEU A 4 -30.64 11.43 13.63
C LEU A 4 -29.31 10.77 13.23
N ALA A 5 -29.28 10.18 12.03
CA ALA A 5 -28.02 9.89 11.38
C ALA A 5 -27.43 11.25 11.01
N GLN A 6 -26.34 11.61 11.66
CA GLN A 6 -25.53 12.75 11.25
C GLN A 6 -25.17 12.48 9.79
N ASP A 7 -25.60 13.38 8.91
CA ASP A 7 -25.53 13.28 7.45
C ASP A 7 -24.07 13.43 6.97
N THR A 8 -23.18 12.54 7.43
CA THR A 8 -21.80 12.48 6.97
C THR A 8 -21.82 11.76 5.63
N LYS A 9 -21.68 12.53 4.54
CA LYS A 9 -21.49 12.03 3.18
C LYS A 9 -20.42 10.93 3.18
N LYS A 10 -20.85 9.69 2.98
CA LYS A 10 -19.98 8.52 2.86
C LYS A 10 -19.02 8.72 1.70
N ILE A 11 -17.72 8.52 1.93
CA ILE A 11 -16.68 8.65 0.90
C ILE A 11 -16.34 7.26 0.42
N ILE A 12 -16.48 7.00 -0.88
CA ILE A 12 -16.16 5.70 -1.49
C ILE A 12 -14.69 5.73 -1.90
N LEU A 13 -13.95 4.67 -1.55
CA LEU A 13 -12.56 4.47 -1.89
C LEU A 13 -12.42 3.61 -3.16
N PRO A 14 -11.30 3.71 -3.91
CA PRO A 14 -11.07 2.94 -5.13
C PRO A 14 -11.12 1.42 -4.94
N ASN A 15 -10.88 0.94 -3.72
CA ASN A 15 -10.92 -0.49 -3.36
C ASN A 15 -12.32 -0.98 -2.95
N GLY A 16 -13.37 -0.16 -3.11
CA GLY A 16 -14.76 -0.50 -2.76
C GLY A 16 -15.11 -0.31 -1.28
N TRP A 17 -14.14 0.00 -0.41
CA TRP A 17 -14.40 0.42 0.96
C TRP A 17 -14.92 1.85 1.02
N ALA A 18 -15.39 2.25 2.19
CA ALA A 18 -15.85 3.60 2.40
C ALA A 18 -15.44 4.17 3.75
N LEU A 19 -15.57 5.49 3.88
CA LEU A 19 -15.27 6.23 5.09
C LEU A 19 -16.48 7.05 5.55
N SER A 20 -16.68 7.09 6.86
CA SER A 20 -17.60 8.01 7.56
C SER A 20 -16.95 8.51 8.86
N PRO A 21 -15.83 9.26 8.80
CA PRO A 21 -15.02 9.56 9.97
C PRO A 21 -15.80 10.32 11.05
N ALA A 22 -15.66 9.89 12.31
CA ALA A 22 -16.26 10.58 13.45
C ALA A 22 -15.47 11.81 13.89
N GLY A 23 -16.15 12.76 14.54
CA GLY A 23 -15.54 13.92 15.18
C GLY A 23 -15.12 15.03 14.20
N ASN A 24 -14.20 15.87 14.66
CA ASN A 24 -13.59 16.92 13.83
C ASN A 24 -12.19 16.48 13.39
N SER A 25 -11.56 17.22 12.48
CA SER A 25 -10.20 16.89 12.04
C SER A 25 -9.32 18.09 11.76
N LEU A 26 -8.01 17.89 11.85
CA LEU A 26 -6.99 18.80 11.32
C LEU A 26 -6.26 18.17 10.13
N SER A 27 -5.87 18.96 9.14
CA SER A 27 -5.03 18.50 8.04
C SER A 27 -3.58 18.29 8.51
N LEU A 28 -2.99 17.17 8.11
CA LEU A 28 -1.59 16.84 8.40
C LEU A 28 -0.76 16.74 7.10
N GLY A 29 0.51 16.39 7.24
CA GLY A 29 1.34 15.96 6.12
C GLY A 29 0.96 14.56 5.62
N ASP A 30 1.72 14.03 4.67
CA ASP A 30 1.54 12.67 4.18
C ASP A 30 2.10 11.63 5.17
N LEU A 31 1.37 10.52 5.32
CA LEU A 31 1.67 9.40 6.22
C LEU A 31 2.15 9.85 7.62
N PRO A 32 1.30 10.54 8.41
CA PRO A 32 1.56 10.72 9.84
C PRO A 32 1.71 9.35 10.50
N LEU A 33 2.86 9.04 11.12
CA LEU A 33 3.10 7.71 11.71
C LEU A 33 2.97 7.68 13.23
N ASN A 34 3.24 8.80 13.91
CA ASN A 34 3.28 8.80 15.37
C ASN A 34 2.94 10.16 15.97
N MET A 35 2.45 10.12 17.21
CA MET A 35 2.13 11.26 18.05
C MET A 35 2.85 11.15 19.40
N ALA A 36 3.66 12.15 19.73
CA ALA A 36 4.12 12.37 21.11
C ALA A 36 3.18 13.35 21.81
N VAL A 37 2.74 13.03 23.02
CA VAL A 37 1.98 13.94 23.88
C VAL A 37 2.90 14.47 24.98
N SER A 38 2.88 15.77 25.21
CA SER A 38 3.69 16.40 26.26
C SER A 38 3.17 16.01 27.66
N LYS A 39 4.04 16.01 28.68
CA LYS A 39 3.71 15.66 30.07
C LYS A 39 2.55 16.48 30.66
N SER A 40 2.50 17.78 30.36
CA SER A 40 1.42 18.71 30.74
C SER A 40 0.14 18.50 29.93
N LYS A 41 0.19 17.68 28.88
CA LYS A 41 -0.92 17.38 27.96
C LYS A 41 -1.45 18.62 27.24
N LYS A 42 -0.63 19.66 27.10
CA LYS A 42 -0.96 20.90 26.37
C LYS A 42 -0.47 20.86 24.93
N LEU A 43 0.62 20.13 24.68
CA LEU A 43 1.23 20.02 23.35
C LEU A 43 1.20 18.57 22.86
N MET A 44 1.10 18.43 21.55
CA MET A 44 1.31 17.18 20.84
C MET A 44 2.21 17.45 19.64
N ALA A 45 3.19 16.58 19.40
CA ALA A 45 4.02 16.63 18.22
C ALA A 45 3.72 15.41 17.34
N ILE A 46 3.59 15.64 16.04
CA ILE A 46 3.24 14.62 15.04
C ILE A 46 4.35 14.56 14.01
N THR A 47 4.84 13.36 13.72
CA THR A 47 5.77 13.14 12.60
C THR A 47 5.01 12.68 11.36
N ASN A 48 5.22 13.36 10.23
CA ASN A 48 4.72 13.02 8.90
C ASN A 48 5.86 12.44 8.07
N ASN A 49 5.68 11.21 7.58
CA ASN A 49 6.76 10.35 7.09
C ASN A 49 6.55 9.89 5.64
N GLY A 50 5.58 10.47 4.94
CA GLY A 50 5.23 10.03 3.58
C GLY A 50 6.30 10.36 2.54
N GLN A 51 5.95 10.05 1.28
CA GLN A 51 6.86 10.11 0.15
C GLN A 51 7.27 11.56 -0.18
N SER A 52 6.35 12.51 -0.02
CA SER A 52 6.49 13.88 -0.51
C SER A 52 7.36 14.76 0.40
N LYS A 53 6.76 15.56 1.29
CA LYS A 53 7.48 16.44 2.24
C LYS A 53 7.26 15.92 3.65
N GLN A 54 8.30 15.32 4.21
CA GLN A 54 8.31 14.97 5.62
C GLN A 54 8.37 16.22 6.52
N SER A 55 7.60 16.20 7.59
CA SER A 55 7.46 17.34 8.49
C SER A 55 7.16 16.91 9.92
N ILE A 56 7.40 17.84 10.86
CA ILE A 56 6.89 17.74 12.22
C ILE A 56 5.86 18.84 12.42
N GLN A 57 4.67 18.46 12.87
CA GLN A 57 3.62 19.39 13.25
C GLN A 57 3.46 19.44 14.76
N LEU A 58 3.50 20.65 15.32
CA LEU A 58 3.23 20.90 16.74
C LEU A 58 1.77 21.36 16.89
N VAL A 59 1.01 20.73 17.77
CA VAL A 59 -0.42 20.95 17.98
C VAL A 59 -0.67 21.40 19.41
N ASN A 60 -1.51 22.42 19.57
CA ASN A 60 -2.06 22.82 20.86
C ASN A 60 -3.30 21.98 21.16
N LEU A 61 -3.28 21.19 22.23
CA LEU A 61 -4.37 20.30 22.61
C LEU A 61 -5.52 21.01 23.33
N VAL A 62 -5.31 22.25 23.81
CA VAL A 62 -6.36 23.06 24.42
C VAL A 62 -7.24 23.66 23.33
N SER A 63 -6.64 24.35 22.35
CA SER A 63 -7.36 24.96 21.23
C SER A 63 -7.64 24.01 20.06
N ASN A 64 -6.97 22.86 19.99
CA ASN A 64 -6.99 21.93 18.85
C ASN A 64 -6.54 22.61 17.55
N THR A 65 -5.42 23.32 17.60
CA THR A 65 -4.87 24.05 16.45
C THR A 65 -3.41 23.69 16.23
N ILE A 66 -2.99 23.65 14.97
CA ILE A 66 -1.57 23.52 14.62
C ILE A 66 -0.87 24.83 14.99
N LEU A 67 0.15 24.73 15.83
CA LEU A 67 1.02 25.82 16.27
C LEU A 67 2.18 26.03 15.30
N ASP A 68 2.75 24.94 14.79
CA ASP A 68 3.89 24.97 13.88
C ASP A 68 3.91 23.76 12.95
N ASN A 69 4.57 23.92 11.80
CA ASN A 69 4.77 22.87 10.80
C ASN A 69 6.13 23.07 10.13
N ILE A 70 7.13 22.31 10.60
CA ILE A 70 8.51 22.42 10.12
C ILE A 70 8.88 21.26 9.22
N LYS A 71 9.68 21.53 8.18
CA LYS A 71 10.28 20.47 7.37
C LYS A 71 11.31 19.70 8.20
N ILE A 72 11.33 18.39 8.03
CA ILE A 72 12.45 17.52 8.42
C ILE A 72 12.94 16.81 7.15
N ASP A 73 14.26 16.72 6.96
CA ASP A 73 14.81 16.18 5.70
C ASP A 73 14.53 14.69 5.55
N LYS A 74 14.70 13.95 6.65
CA LYS A 74 14.32 12.55 6.79
C LYS A 74 13.73 12.32 8.17
N SER A 75 12.64 11.60 8.23
CA SER A 75 11.97 11.21 9.46
C SER A 75 11.54 9.77 9.39
N TRP A 76 11.39 9.22 10.58
CA TRP A 76 10.69 7.98 10.82
C TRP A 76 9.96 8.08 12.17
N LEU A 77 9.33 6.99 12.59
CA LEU A 77 8.46 6.84 13.75
C LEU A 77 8.85 7.63 15.03
N GLY A 78 10.13 7.69 15.38
CA GLY A 78 10.59 8.18 16.68
C GLY A 78 10.34 9.66 16.91
N ILE A 79 9.59 9.99 17.96
CA ILE A 79 9.35 11.38 18.40
C ILE A 79 9.06 11.40 19.90
N THR A 80 9.69 12.30 20.66
CA THR A 80 9.44 12.44 22.12
C THR A 80 9.83 13.82 22.65
N PHE A 81 9.10 14.32 23.65
CA PHE A 81 9.46 15.53 24.40
C PHE A 81 10.48 15.21 25.49
N SER A 82 11.29 16.21 25.89
CA SER A 82 12.01 16.20 27.16
C SER A 82 11.03 16.38 28.34
N ALA A 83 11.44 15.96 29.54
CA ALA A 83 10.60 16.07 30.74
C ALA A 83 10.15 17.50 31.08
N ASP A 84 10.95 18.51 30.72
CA ASP A 84 10.65 19.93 30.91
C ASP A 84 9.84 20.57 29.76
N GLU A 85 9.52 19.78 28.72
CA GLU A 85 8.77 20.19 27.53
C GLU A 85 9.41 21.33 26.71
N LYS A 86 10.69 21.64 26.95
CA LYS A 86 11.42 22.67 26.19
C LYS A 86 12.09 22.11 24.93
N THR A 87 12.27 20.79 24.87
CA THR A 87 12.94 20.11 23.76
C THR A 87 12.04 19.02 23.19
N LEU A 88 12.07 18.87 21.86
CA LEU A 88 11.52 17.75 21.14
C LEU A 88 12.64 17.01 20.41
N TYR A 89 12.72 15.69 20.59
CA TYR A 89 13.63 14.82 19.84
C TYR A 89 12.83 14.08 18.77
N ALA A 90 13.40 13.96 17.57
CA ALA A 90 12.78 13.24 16.46
C ALA A 90 13.82 12.38 15.73
N SER A 91 13.39 11.22 15.24
CA SER A 91 14.19 10.37 14.38
C SER A 91 14.47 11.08 13.05
N GLY A 92 15.75 11.04 12.64
CA GLY A 92 16.21 11.43 11.32
C GLY A 92 16.10 10.32 10.27
N GLY A 93 15.43 9.20 10.56
CA GLY A 93 15.31 8.04 9.67
C GLY A 93 16.68 7.59 9.14
N ASN A 94 16.79 7.36 7.83
CA ASN A 94 18.05 6.90 7.21
C ASN A 94 19.18 7.95 7.15
N ASP A 95 19.04 9.12 7.78
CA ASP A 95 20.21 9.95 8.11
C ASP A 95 20.97 9.38 9.31
N ASN A 96 20.40 8.40 10.03
CA ASN A 96 21.00 7.73 11.18
C ASN A 96 21.26 8.68 12.36
N TRP A 97 20.49 9.76 12.41
CA TRP A 97 20.59 10.82 13.40
C TRP A 97 19.31 10.93 14.22
N ILE A 98 19.42 11.51 15.42
CA ILE A 98 18.29 12.03 16.18
C ILE A 98 18.40 13.56 16.16
N LEU A 99 17.37 14.23 15.68
CA LEU A 99 17.30 15.69 15.62
C LEU A 99 16.69 16.25 16.90
N LYS A 100 17.27 17.33 17.42
CA LYS A 100 16.86 18.01 18.65
C LYS A 100 16.31 19.40 18.30
N TYR A 101 15.05 19.63 18.62
CA TYR A 101 14.36 20.89 18.41
C TYR A 101 14.08 21.58 19.74
N SER A 102 14.39 22.87 19.84
CA SER A 102 13.93 23.72 20.94
C SER A 102 12.50 24.21 20.66
N ILE A 103 11.67 24.26 21.69
CA ILE A 103 10.32 24.82 21.62
C ILE A 103 10.36 26.23 22.19
N ILE A 104 10.30 27.22 21.30
CA ILE A 104 10.39 28.65 21.67
C ILE A 104 9.21 29.37 21.05
N ASN A 105 8.41 30.07 21.87
CA ASN A 105 7.22 30.80 21.42
C ASN A 105 6.28 29.94 20.55
N ASN A 106 6.01 28.70 20.99
CA ASN A 106 5.19 27.71 20.28
C ASN A 106 5.72 27.28 18.90
N LYS A 107 7.01 27.49 18.62
CA LYS A 107 7.67 27.06 17.38
C LYS A 107 8.80 26.08 17.64
N LEU A 108 9.00 25.16 16.71
CA LEU A 108 10.09 24.20 16.70
C LEU A 108 11.29 24.80 15.96
N ILE A 109 12.43 24.89 16.65
CA ILE A 109 13.67 25.41 16.09
C ILE A 109 14.72 24.31 16.19
N LEU A 110 15.26 23.84 15.06
CA LEU A 110 16.33 22.85 15.06
C LEU A 110 17.53 23.43 15.80
N ALA A 111 17.87 22.83 16.93
CA ALA A 111 18.91 23.30 17.82
C ALA A 111 20.17 22.45 17.72
N ASP A 112 20.02 21.15 17.47
CA ASP A 112 21.14 20.20 17.51
C ASP A 112 20.82 18.86 16.83
N SER A 113 21.81 17.98 16.75
CA SER A 113 21.64 16.58 16.35
C SER A 113 22.55 15.64 17.15
N ILE A 114 22.13 14.38 17.24
CA ILE A 114 22.86 13.26 17.80
C ILE A 114 23.10 12.26 16.67
N ILE A 115 24.37 11.91 16.43
CA ILE A 115 24.77 11.06 15.31
C ILE A 115 24.97 9.63 15.81
N LEU A 116 24.18 8.67 15.30
CA LEU A 116 24.39 7.24 15.61
C LEU A 116 25.38 6.57 14.65
N GLY A 117 25.52 7.14 13.45
CA GLY A 117 26.49 6.72 12.43
C GLY A 117 26.39 7.61 11.19
N ASP A 118 27.18 7.29 10.18
CA ASP A 118 27.11 7.97 8.88
C ASP A 118 25.71 7.84 8.27
N LYS A 119 25.32 8.79 7.42
CA LYS A 119 24.06 8.74 6.68
C LYS A 119 24.01 7.52 5.75
N TRP A 120 22.83 7.23 5.19
CA TRP A 120 22.68 6.24 4.10
C TRP A 120 23.81 6.33 3.06
N PRO A 121 24.45 5.22 2.62
CA PRO A 121 23.98 3.82 2.67
C PRO A 121 24.32 3.03 3.94
N ASN A 122 24.85 3.65 4.99
CA ASN A 122 24.98 2.97 6.29
C ASN A 122 23.59 2.63 6.85
N LYS A 123 23.36 1.36 7.20
CA LYS A 123 22.02 0.80 7.43
C LYS A 123 21.65 0.77 8.92
N ILE A 124 21.43 1.91 9.56
CA ILE A 124 20.97 1.97 10.97
C ILE A 124 19.47 2.22 11.03
N SER A 125 19.02 3.40 10.59
CA SER A 125 17.62 3.83 10.54
C SER A 125 16.91 3.83 11.91
N PRO A 126 17.03 4.92 12.69
CA PRO A 126 16.39 5.07 13.98
C PRO A 126 14.86 5.01 13.88
N ALA A 127 14.24 4.16 14.68
CA ALA A 127 12.81 4.00 14.80
C ALA A 127 12.32 4.64 16.10
N GLY A 128 11.63 3.89 16.97
CA GLY A 128 11.15 4.44 18.23
C GLY A 128 12.28 4.89 19.16
N ILE A 129 11.99 5.93 19.93
CA ILE A 129 12.91 6.55 20.88
C ILE A 129 12.22 6.77 22.23
N CYS A 130 12.97 6.68 23.32
CA CYS A 130 12.48 7.06 24.63
C CYS A 130 13.61 7.65 25.50
N ILE A 131 13.25 8.51 26.45
CA ILE A 131 14.22 9.27 27.26
C ILE A 131 14.11 8.88 28.74
N ASN A 132 15.28 8.72 29.36
CA ASN A 132 15.46 8.78 30.79
C ASN A 132 16.17 10.11 31.13
N ASP A 133 15.39 11.15 31.40
CA ASP A 133 15.91 12.50 31.67
C ASP A 133 16.76 12.54 32.95
N GLU A 134 16.39 11.75 33.98
CA GLU A 134 17.11 11.68 35.25
C GLU A 134 18.55 11.23 35.08
N LYS A 135 18.80 10.31 34.13
CA LYS A 135 20.14 9.80 33.81
C LYS A 135 20.75 10.46 32.58
N ASN A 136 20.05 11.37 31.91
CA ASN A 136 20.42 11.93 30.62
C ASN A 136 20.74 10.85 29.57
N ILE A 137 19.89 9.82 29.48
CA ILE A 137 20.05 8.73 28.49
C ILE A 137 18.87 8.76 27.52
N LEU A 138 19.19 8.72 26.22
CA LEU A 138 18.25 8.45 25.14
C LEU A 138 18.42 7.00 24.69
N TYR A 139 17.34 6.23 24.68
CA TYR A 139 17.29 4.92 24.07
C TYR A 139 16.71 5.06 22.67
N VAL A 140 17.37 4.44 21.69
CA VAL A 140 16.96 4.44 20.29
C VAL A 140 16.96 3.02 19.79
N VAL A 141 15.82 2.54 19.29
CA VAL A 141 15.76 1.25 18.59
C VAL A 141 15.78 1.48 17.09
N THR A 142 16.31 0.52 16.34
CA THR A 142 16.60 0.72 14.92
C THR A 142 16.01 -0.41 14.08
N LYS A 143 15.61 -0.08 12.85
CA LYS A 143 15.05 -1.07 11.93
C LYS A 143 16.14 -1.80 11.14
N ASP A 144 17.08 -1.10 10.50
CA ASP A 144 17.90 -1.74 9.45
C ASP A 144 19.11 -2.52 10.00
N ASP A 145 19.67 -2.13 11.14
CA ASP A 145 20.72 -2.90 11.84
C ASP A 145 20.22 -3.61 13.11
N SER A 146 18.90 -3.65 13.33
CA SER A 146 18.26 -4.42 14.40
C SER A 146 18.96 -4.23 15.76
N SER A 147 19.01 -3.01 16.28
CA SER A 147 19.83 -2.67 17.44
C SER A 147 19.14 -1.70 18.42
N LEU A 148 19.53 -1.79 19.69
CA LEU A 148 19.27 -0.79 20.72
C LEU A 148 20.54 0.03 20.95
N TYR A 149 20.41 1.35 20.82
CA TYR A 149 21.43 2.33 21.13
C TYR A 149 21.08 3.05 22.44
N GLU A 150 22.01 3.07 23.37
CA GLU A 150 21.99 3.93 24.55
C GLU A 150 22.90 5.14 24.29
N VAL A 151 22.35 6.36 24.35
CA VAL A 151 23.10 7.58 24.06
C VAL A 151 23.06 8.53 25.24
N ASN A 152 24.22 9.03 25.64
CA ASN A 152 24.30 10.08 26.65
C ASN A 152 23.89 11.43 26.05
N LEU A 153 22.86 12.08 26.59
CA LEU A 153 22.32 13.34 26.07
C LEU A 153 23.22 14.56 26.34
N ILE A 154 24.17 14.48 27.29
CA ILE A 154 25.07 15.59 27.63
C ILE A 154 26.22 15.66 26.62
N ASN A 155 26.92 14.55 26.41
CA ASN A 155 28.09 14.49 25.53
C ASN A 155 27.80 13.89 24.15
N LYS A 156 26.56 13.45 23.90
CA LYS A 156 26.05 12.87 22.64
C LYS A 156 26.73 11.57 22.20
N LYS A 157 27.49 10.93 23.09
CA LYS A 157 28.20 9.69 22.77
C LYS A 157 27.31 8.48 22.99
N ILE A 158 27.42 7.51 22.09
CA ILE A 158 26.86 6.17 22.27
C ILE A 158 27.56 5.54 23.48
N ILE A 159 26.77 5.24 24.52
CA ILE A 159 27.20 4.50 25.71
C ILE A 159 27.33 3.02 25.34
N LYS A 160 26.31 2.49 24.65
CA LYS A 160 26.22 1.08 24.29
C LYS A 160 25.38 0.85 23.06
N LYS A 161 25.78 -0.15 22.27
CA LYS A 161 24.98 -0.77 21.21
C LYS A 161 24.71 -2.21 21.60
N THR A 162 23.45 -2.61 21.63
CA THR A 162 23.00 -3.98 21.92
C THR A 162 22.26 -4.52 20.70
N ALA A 163 22.70 -5.66 20.16
CA ALA A 163 22.00 -6.32 19.06
C ALA A 163 20.61 -6.82 19.52
N LEU A 164 19.61 -6.62 18.68
CA LEU A 164 18.24 -7.12 18.82
C LEU A 164 18.03 -8.31 17.89
N PRO A 165 17.03 -9.16 18.15
CA PRO A 165 16.84 -10.38 17.37
C PRO A 165 16.33 -10.15 15.93
N ALA A 166 15.72 -8.99 15.66
CA ALA A 166 15.25 -8.56 14.34
C ALA A 166 14.94 -7.05 14.37
N GLU A 167 14.36 -6.53 13.29
CA GLU A 167 13.99 -5.12 13.12
C GLU A 167 13.05 -4.67 14.25
N ALA A 168 13.40 -3.57 14.93
CA ALA A 168 12.59 -3.04 16.03
C ALA A 168 11.67 -1.91 15.56
N TYR A 169 10.47 -1.83 16.16
CA TYR A 169 9.51 -0.76 15.88
C TYR A 169 9.63 0.37 16.89
N THR A 170 9.28 0.11 18.17
CA THR A 170 9.34 1.13 19.22
C THR A 170 9.78 0.58 20.57
N CYS A 171 9.95 1.47 21.55
CA CYS A 171 10.29 1.10 22.92
C CYS A 171 9.66 2.04 23.97
N VAL A 172 9.37 1.50 25.15
CA VAL A 172 8.82 2.23 26.31
C VAL A 172 9.54 1.82 27.58
N LEU A 173 9.91 2.80 28.42
CA LEU A 173 10.51 2.57 29.73
C LEU A 173 9.46 2.20 30.78
N SER A 174 9.81 1.30 31.68
CA SER A 174 9.07 1.07 32.92
C SER A 174 8.96 2.37 33.75
N ASN A 175 8.00 2.42 34.68
CA ASN A 175 7.79 3.60 35.51
C ASN A 175 9.02 3.97 36.35
N ASP A 176 9.69 2.97 36.91
CA ASP A 176 10.93 3.10 37.69
C ASP A 176 12.20 3.17 36.81
N LYS A 177 12.03 3.13 35.47
CA LYS A 177 13.11 3.21 34.47
C LYS A 177 14.14 2.08 34.56
N SER A 178 13.86 0.99 35.28
CA SER A 178 14.75 -0.16 35.44
C SER A 178 14.68 -1.15 34.27
N GLU A 179 13.59 -1.12 33.51
CA GLU A 179 13.37 -1.95 32.32
C GLU A 179 12.93 -1.10 31.12
N LEU A 180 13.30 -1.56 29.93
CA LEU A 180 12.88 -1.07 28.64
C LEU A 180 12.18 -2.21 27.89
N TYR A 181 10.96 -1.96 27.44
CA TYR A 181 10.17 -2.90 26.65
C TYR A 181 10.27 -2.50 25.18
N ILE A 182 10.65 -3.43 24.30
CA ILE A 182 10.94 -3.16 22.89
C ILE A 182 10.08 -4.09 22.03
N SER A 183 9.27 -3.52 21.15
CA SER A 183 8.56 -4.31 20.14
C SER A 183 9.48 -4.66 18.98
N ILE A 184 9.62 -5.96 18.71
CA ILE A 184 10.47 -6.47 17.63
C ILE A 184 9.59 -6.81 16.44
N TRP A 185 9.45 -5.84 15.55
CA TRP A 185 8.61 -5.88 14.36
C TRP A 185 8.87 -7.13 13.51
N GLY A 186 10.14 -7.41 13.22
CA GLY A 186 10.55 -8.55 12.41
C GLY A 186 10.53 -9.90 13.13
N ALA A 187 10.09 -9.97 14.40
CA ALA A 187 10.12 -11.23 15.15
C ALA A 187 9.13 -11.31 16.32
N GLU A 188 7.81 -11.33 16.09
CA GLU A 188 6.75 -11.90 16.96
C GLU A 188 6.96 -11.84 18.50
N LYS A 189 7.60 -10.80 19.02
CA LYS A 189 7.98 -10.74 20.44
C LYS A 189 8.20 -9.32 20.94
N LEU A 190 7.99 -9.18 22.23
CA LEU A 190 8.43 -8.06 23.04
C LEU A 190 9.72 -8.44 23.77
N VAL A 191 10.79 -7.67 23.57
CA VAL A 191 12.07 -7.83 24.31
C VAL A 191 12.04 -7.00 25.58
N VAL A 192 12.50 -7.59 26.69
CA VAL A 192 12.69 -6.92 27.98
C VAL A 192 14.18 -6.68 28.19
N TYR A 193 14.57 -5.42 28.28
CA TYR A 193 15.95 -4.99 28.49
C TYR A 193 16.09 -4.33 29.85
N ASN A 194 17.01 -4.80 30.69
CA ASN A 194 17.26 -4.20 31.99
C ASN A 194 18.29 -3.06 31.85
N THR A 195 17.90 -1.86 32.24
CA THR A 195 18.68 -0.63 32.01
C THR A 195 19.88 -0.48 32.94
N LEU A 196 19.90 -1.20 34.06
CA LEU A 196 21.01 -1.18 35.03
C LEU A 196 22.13 -2.13 34.62
N SER A 197 21.78 -3.38 34.33
CA SER A 197 22.72 -4.41 33.88
C SER A 197 23.05 -4.27 32.39
N GLN A 198 22.27 -3.48 31.66
CA GLN A 198 22.39 -3.26 30.23
C GLN A 198 22.33 -4.57 29.43
N LYS A 199 21.37 -5.43 29.75
CA LYS A 199 21.21 -6.75 29.11
C LYS A 199 19.76 -7.02 28.77
N ILE A 200 19.54 -7.73 27.68
CA ILE A 200 18.26 -8.38 27.42
C ILE A 200 18.08 -9.46 28.49
N THR A 201 17.02 -9.36 29.27
CA THR A 201 16.72 -10.29 30.37
C THR A 201 15.58 -11.24 30.05
N ASN A 202 14.71 -10.89 29.10
CA ASN A 202 13.67 -11.79 28.63
C ASN A 202 13.15 -11.42 27.23
N SER A 203 12.37 -12.33 26.65
CA SER A 203 11.52 -12.08 25.48
C SER A 203 10.16 -12.74 25.70
N ILE A 204 9.09 -12.05 25.33
CA ILE A 204 7.70 -12.49 25.48
C ILE A 204 7.11 -12.62 24.08
N LEU A 205 6.62 -13.80 23.71
CA LEU A 205 5.97 -14.02 22.40
C LEU A 205 4.69 -13.19 22.29
N THR A 206 4.44 -12.62 21.12
CA THR A 206 3.27 -11.83 20.75
C THR A 206 2.67 -12.35 19.44
N GLY A 207 1.72 -11.62 18.86
CA GLY A 207 1.35 -11.82 17.46
C GLY A 207 2.38 -11.27 16.48
N THR A 208 2.07 -11.41 15.19
CA THR A 208 2.93 -11.01 14.06
C THR A 208 3.03 -9.50 13.91
N HIS A 209 4.25 -9.02 13.67
CA HIS A 209 4.59 -7.60 13.57
C HIS A 209 4.19 -6.77 14.80
N PRO A 210 4.70 -7.08 16.00
CA PRO A 210 4.45 -6.23 17.16
C PRO A 210 5.00 -4.83 16.89
N ASN A 211 4.15 -3.81 17.00
CA ASN A 211 4.46 -2.44 16.62
C ASN A 211 4.24 -1.45 17.80
N ASP A 212 3.23 -0.59 17.79
CA ASP A 212 2.92 0.34 18.87
C ASP A 212 2.57 -0.40 20.17
N LEU A 213 2.94 0.19 21.30
CA LEU A 213 2.71 -0.40 22.61
C LEU A 213 2.46 0.66 23.67
N ILE A 214 1.63 0.32 24.67
CA ILE A 214 1.32 1.20 25.78
C ILE A 214 1.43 0.48 27.13
N LEU A 215 2.12 1.12 28.07
CA LEU A 215 2.26 0.69 29.45
C LEU A 215 1.14 1.30 30.30
N SER A 216 0.45 0.46 31.08
CA SER A 216 -0.50 0.92 32.11
C SER A 216 0.17 1.79 33.17
N LYS A 217 -0.55 2.75 33.76
CA LYS A 217 -0.01 3.68 34.76
C LYS A 217 0.56 2.98 35.98
N ASN A 218 -0.01 1.85 36.37
CA ASN A 218 0.50 1.06 37.50
C ASN A 218 1.76 0.23 37.15
N GLY A 219 2.16 0.20 35.88
CA GLY A 219 3.36 -0.49 35.40
C GLY A 219 3.25 -2.01 35.38
N LYS A 220 2.05 -2.59 35.44
CA LYS A 220 1.85 -4.06 35.54
C LYS A 220 1.45 -4.71 34.22
N THR A 221 0.83 -3.96 33.32
CA THR A 221 0.31 -4.46 32.05
C THR A 221 0.83 -3.65 30.86
N ILE A 222 1.19 -4.33 29.78
CA ILE A 222 1.50 -3.74 28.46
C ILE A 222 0.49 -4.27 27.43
N TYR A 223 0.04 -3.39 26.55
CA TYR A 223 -0.74 -3.74 25.37
C TYR A 223 0.14 -3.54 24.15
N VAL A 224 0.25 -4.55 23.28
CA VAL A 224 1.08 -4.52 22.06
C VAL A 224 0.21 -4.77 20.85
N ALA A 225 0.15 -3.83 19.92
CA ALA A 225 -0.50 -4.01 18.63
C ALA A 225 0.33 -4.92 17.73
N ASN A 226 -0.33 -5.82 16.99
CA ASN A 226 0.30 -6.77 16.09
C ASN A 226 -0.11 -6.42 14.65
N GLY A 227 0.75 -5.72 13.91
CA GLY A 227 0.44 -5.04 12.64
C GLY A 227 0.14 -5.94 11.45
N GLU A 228 0.57 -7.20 11.48
CA GLU A 228 0.27 -8.22 10.46
C GLU A 228 -0.61 -9.33 11.04
N ASP A 229 -1.35 -8.98 12.08
CA ASP A 229 -2.36 -9.80 12.69
C ASP A 229 -3.60 -8.93 12.95
N ASN A 230 -4.72 -9.56 13.24
CA ASN A 230 -5.93 -8.83 13.60
C ASN A 230 -6.02 -8.67 15.12
N SER A 231 -4.91 -8.40 15.82
CA SER A 231 -4.85 -8.61 17.27
C SER A 231 -4.00 -7.64 18.09
N VAL A 232 -4.33 -7.55 19.39
CA VAL A 232 -3.50 -6.93 20.44
C VAL A 232 -3.12 -7.97 21.48
N SER A 233 -1.83 -8.06 21.83
CA SER A 233 -1.34 -8.88 22.93
C SER A 233 -1.40 -8.11 24.25
N VAL A 234 -2.08 -8.65 25.27
CA VAL A 234 -2.14 -8.07 26.64
C VAL A 234 -1.16 -8.83 27.53
N ILE A 235 -0.12 -8.16 28.01
CA ILE A 235 1.03 -8.77 28.67
C ILE A 235 1.07 -8.41 30.15
N ASP A 236 1.18 -9.42 31.01
CA ASP A 236 1.54 -9.26 32.42
C ASP A 236 3.07 -9.16 32.55
N ILE A 237 3.52 -8.01 33.02
CA ILE A 237 4.95 -7.72 33.20
C ILE A 237 5.56 -8.61 34.29
N LYS A 238 4.86 -8.82 35.40
CA LYS A 238 5.41 -9.54 36.55
C LYS A 238 5.71 -10.99 36.17
N ASN A 239 4.77 -11.61 35.48
CA ASN A 239 4.87 -13.01 35.05
C ASN A 239 5.50 -13.16 33.66
N LYS A 240 5.78 -12.05 32.96
CA LYS A 240 6.41 -11.99 31.64
C LYS A 240 5.72 -12.88 30.60
N LYS A 241 4.38 -12.81 30.56
CA LYS A 241 3.54 -13.63 29.68
C LYS A 241 2.34 -12.86 29.15
N VAL A 242 1.85 -13.27 27.99
CA VAL A 242 0.54 -12.83 27.48
C VAL A 242 -0.56 -13.40 28.37
N LEU A 243 -1.44 -12.54 28.88
CA LEU A 243 -2.65 -12.91 29.63
C LEU A 243 -3.81 -13.23 28.69
N GLU A 244 -3.98 -12.44 27.64
CA GLU A 244 -5.02 -12.58 26.63
C GLU A 244 -4.58 -11.92 25.32
N THR A 245 -5.18 -12.36 24.21
CA THR A 245 -5.00 -11.77 22.88
C THR A 245 -6.35 -11.27 22.41
N LEU A 246 -6.48 -9.96 22.20
CA LEU A 246 -7.72 -9.32 21.77
C LEU A 246 -7.84 -9.42 20.25
N ASN A 247 -8.89 -10.07 19.75
CA ASN A 247 -9.20 -10.08 18.32
C ASN A 247 -9.90 -8.78 17.93
N CYS A 248 -9.21 -7.96 17.15
CA CYS A 248 -9.63 -6.63 16.73
C CYS A 248 -10.37 -6.62 15.38
N ALA A 249 -10.54 -7.76 14.72
CA ALA A 249 -11.25 -7.84 13.45
C ALA A 249 -12.73 -7.45 13.57
N LEU A 250 -13.31 -7.01 12.44
CA LEU A 250 -14.74 -6.73 12.34
C LEU A 250 -15.59 -7.98 12.60
N TYR A 251 -15.08 -9.17 12.27
CA TYR A 251 -15.73 -10.44 12.50
C TYR A 251 -14.77 -11.45 13.13
N PRO A 252 -15.24 -12.34 14.02
CA PRO A 252 -14.43 -13.44 14.52
C PRO A 252 -13.90 -14.30 13.36
N ASN A 253 -12.62 -14.70 13.46
CA ASN A 253 -11.94 -15.52 12.45
C ASN A 253 -11.98 -14.91 11.03
N ALA A 254 -11.99 -13.59 10.91
CA ALA A 254 -11.77 -12.93 9.62
C ALA A 254 -10.34 -13.20 9.11
N PRO A 255 -10.12 -13.24 7.79
CA PRO A 255 -8.79 -13.26 7.20
C PRO A 255 -7.95 -12.04 7.63
N ALA A 256 -6.67 -12.04 7.28
CA ALA A 256 -5.80 -10.88 7.50
C ALA A 256 -6.40 -9.63 6.83
N GLY A 257 -6.24 -8.45 7.44
CA GLY A 257 -6.74 -7.19 6.88
C GLY A 257 -7.29 -6.19 7.89
N SER A 258 -7.01 -6.35 9.19
CA SER A 258 -7.27 -5.28 10.17
C SER A 258 -6.07 -4.37 10.37
N THR A 259 -4.85 -4.91 10.27
CA THR A 259 -3.57 -4.15 10.37
C THR A 259 -3.54 -3.28 11.61
N THR A 260 -3.49 -3.95 12.76
CA THR A 260 -3.58 -3.29 14.06
C THR A 260 -2.30 -2.51 14.35
N ASN A 261 -2.35 -1.17 14.24
CA ASN A 261 -1.17 -0.30 14.19
C ASN A 261 -0.91 0.54 15.45
N GLY A 262 -1.95 0.91 16.20
CA GLY A 262 -1.84 1.87 17.30
C GLY A 262 -2.70 1.50 18.49
N VAL A 263 -2.22 1.77 19.72
CA VAL A 263 -2.96 1.49 20.96
C VAL A 263 -2.97 2.67 21.93
N ALA A 264 -4.11 2.94 22.55
CA ALA A 264 -4.24 3.93 23.62
C ALA A 264 -5.26 3.54 24.67
N LEU A 265 -4.93 3.79 25.93
CA LEU A 265 -5.84 3.62 27.06
C LEU A 265 -6.61 4.91 27.33
N SER A 266 -7.87 4.77 27.75
CA SER A 266 -8.66 5.86 28.32
C SER A 266 -7.97 6.47 29.54
N ALA A 267 -8.39 7.68 29.91
CA ALA A 267 -7.80 8.38 31.05
C ALA A 267 -7.96 7.62 32.38
N ASP A 268 -8.93 6.72 32.52
CA ASP A 268 -9.13 5.84 33.68
C ASP A 268 -8.60 4.41 33.47
N GLU A 269 -7.99 4.13 32.31
CA GLU A 269 -7.44 2.82 31.89
C GLU A 269 -8.44 1.67 31.84
N LYS A 270 -9.74 1.97 31.78
CA LYS A 270 -10.80 0.96 31.63
C LYS A 270 -11.13 0.62 30.19
N THR A 271 -10.77 1.49 29.24
CA THR A 271 -11.05 1.30 27.82
C THR A 271 -9.77 1.37 27.01
N LEU A 272 -9.59 0.41 26.10
CA LEU A 272 -8.51 0.38 25.12
C LEU A 272 -9.07 0.73 23.74
N TYR A 273 -8.43 1.67 23.06
CA TYR A 273 -8.69 2.07 21.68
C TYR A 273 -7.56 1.55 20.80
N ILE A 274 -7.92 0.94 19.68
CA ILE A 274 -7.00 0.19 18.83
C ILE A 274 -7.20 0.64 17.38
N ALA A 275 -6.18 1.19 16.74
CA ALA A 275 -6.26 1.60 15.34
C ALA A 275 -6.11 0.40 14.40
N ASN A 276 -7.17 0.10 13.64
CA ASN A 276 -7.15 -0.89 12.56
C ASN A 276 -7.03 -0.16 11.23
N ALA A 277 -5.82 -0.16 10.65
CA ALA A 277 -5.52 0.64 9.46
C ALA A 277 -6.39 0.26 8.26
N ASP A 278 -6.42 -1.01 7.90
CA ASP A 278 -7.13 -1.47 6.71
C ASP A 278 -8.65 -1.53 6.90
N ASN A 279 -9.12 -1.58 8.16
CA ASN A 279 -10.54 -1.45 8.45
C ASN A 279 -11.03 0.00 8.59
N ASN A 280 -10.13 1.00 8.53
CA ASN A 280 -10.45 2.42 8.66
C ASN A 280 -11.27 2.77 9.92
N CYS A 281 -10.97 2.09 11.04
CA CYS A 281 -11.70 2.26 12.30
C CYS A 281 -10.79 2.13 13.53
N LEU A 282 -11.32 2.53 14.69
CA LEU A 282 -10.81 2.09 15.97
C LEU A 282 -11.65 0.92 16.48
N ALA A 283 -11.03 -0.19 16.90
CA ALA A 283 -11.67 -1.18 17.75
C ALA A 283 -11.60 -0.73 19.23
N VAL A 284 -12.66 -0.98 19.99
CA VAL A 284 -12.82 -0.50 21.37
C VAL A 284 -13.06 -1.68 22.30
N PHE A 285 -12.27 -1.79 23.36
CA PHE A 285 -12.38 -2.85 24.37
C PHE A 285 -12.52 -2.28 25.78
N ASP A 286 -13.37 -2.89 26.60
CA ASP A 286 -13.29 -2.80 28.06
C ASP A 286 -12.16 -3.71 28.53
N VAL A 287 -11.22 -3.16 29.28
CA VAL A 287 -10.03 -3.85 29.81
C VAL A 287 -9.94 -3.75 31.34
N THR A 288 -11.08 -3.49 31.99
CA THR A 288 -11.17 -3.36 33.46
C THR A 288 -10.79 -4.67 34.17
N GLU A 289 -11.22 -5.80 33.61
CA GLU A 289 -10.94 -7.15 34.11
C GLU A 289 -9.89 -7.84 33.23
N LEU A 290 -8.61 -7.75 33.62
CA LEU A 290 -7.51 -8.37 32.87
C LEU A 290 -7.74 -9.87 32.68
N GLY A 291 -7.52 -10.36 31.45
CA GLY A 291 -7.79 -11.74 31.06
C GLY A 291 -9.26 -12.02 30.72
N ASN A 292 -10.14 -11.04 30.88
CA ASN A 292 -11.56 -11.10 30.55
C ASN A 292 -12.02 -9.81 29.84
N SER A 293 -11.17 -9.26 28.98
CA SER A 293 -11.49 -8.04 28.23
C SER A 293 -12.70 -8.25 27.32
N LYS A 294 -13.53 -7.20 27.14
CA LYS A 294 -14.79 -7.28 26.38
C LYS A 294 -14.78 -6.29 25.23
N SER A 295 -15.04 -6.77 24.02
CA SER A 295 -15.25 -5.88 22.87
C SER A 295 -16.49 -5.01 23.11
N LYS A 296 -16.36 -3.70 22.88
CA LYS A 296 -17.42 -2.70 23.02
C LYS A 296 -17.97 -2.23 21.67
N GLY A 297 -17.22 -2.40 20.57
CA GLY A 297 -17.60 -1.94 19.24
C GLY A 297 -16.48 -1.18 18.53
N PHE A 298 -16.86 -0.34 17.56
CA PHE A 298 -15.93 0.36 16.67
C PHE A 298 -16.25 1.85 16.52
N ILE A 299 -15.23 2.64 16.17
CA ILE A 299 -15.33 4.07 15.86
C ILE A 299 -14.81 4.30 14.44
N PRO A 300 -15.59 4.87 13.49
CA PRO A 300 -15.10 5.13 12.15
C PRO A 300 -14.12 6.31 12.15
N VAL A 301 -13.01 6.17 11.42
CA VAL A 301 -11.97 7.21 11.28
C VAL A 301 -11.61 7.40 9.81
N GLY A 302 -10.52 8.12 9.52
CA GLY A 302 -10.04 8.30 8.16
C GLY A 302 -9.35 7.05 7.60
N TRP A 303 -8.86 7.17 6.38
CA TRP A 303 -8.17 6.12 5.68
C TRP A 303 -6.81 5.81 6.33
N TYR A 304 -6.62 4.54 6.68
CA TYR A 304 -5.37 3.96 7.17
C TYR A 304 -4.90 4.60 8.50
N PRO A 305 -5.66 4.49 9.60
CA PRO A 305 -5.24 5.00 10.91
C PRO A 305 -3.94 4.36 11.41
N THR A 306 -2.96 5.20 11.75
CA THR A 306 -1.58 4.80 12.06
C THR A 306 -1.24 4.89 13.54
N SER A 307 -1.82 5.84 14.27
CA SER A 307 -1.55 6.06 15.70
C SER A 307 -2.79 6.60 16.40
N VAL A 308 -2.95 6.26 17.68
CA VAL A 308 -4.02 6.75 18.54
C VAL A 308 -3.45 7.22 19.88
N LYS A 309 -3.96 8.34 20.42
CA LYS A 309 -3.64 8.85 21.77
C LYS A 309 -4.89 9.40 22.44
N VAL A 310 -5.00 9.27 23.76
CA VAL A 310 -6.10 9.81 24.55
C VAL A 310 -5.61 10.92 25.48
N VAL A 311 -6.27 12.07 25.43
CA VAL A 311 -6.00 13.21 26.33
C VAL A 311 -7.32 13.72 26.92
N GLY A 312 -7.50 13.51 28.22
CA GLY A 312 -8.76 13.81 28.89
C GLY A 312 -9.87 12.91 28.33
N SER A 313 -10.96 13.53 27.87
CA SER A 313 -12.08 12.84 27.20
C SER A 313 -11.94 12.77 25.68
N LYS A 314 -10.83 13.24 25.09
CA LYS A 314 -10.62 13.26 23.64
C LYS A 314 -9.69 12.14 23.18
N ILE A 315 -10.06 11.53 22.07
CA ILE A 315 -9.31 10.54 21.31
C ILE A 315 -8.76 11.26 20.06
N TYR A 316 -7.46 11.14 19.85
CA TYR A 316 -6.75 11.68 18.69
C TYR A 316 -6.26 10.51 17.85
N VAL A 317 -6.50 10.57 16.54
CA VAL A 317 -6.12 9.50 15.60
C VAL A 317 -5.46 10.11 14.38
N THR A 318 -4.24 9.68 14.05
CA THR A 318 -3.62 10.04 12.78
C THR A 318 -4.06 9.06 11.71
N ASN A 319 -4.55 9.57 10.57
CA ASN A 319 -4.95 8.78 9.41
C ASN A 319 -3.90 9.00 8.30
N GLY A 320 -3.26 7.91 7.86
CA GLY A 320 -2.12 7.93 6.95
C GLY A 320 -2.45 8.47 5.55
N LYS A 321 -3.57 8.02 4.99
CA LYS A 321 -4.05 8.35 3.64
C LYS A 321 -5.18 9.40 3.63
N GLY A 322 -5.58 9.91 4.80
CA GLY A 322 -6.52 11.02 4.92
C GLY A 322 -7.98 10.62 4.76
N PHE A 323 -8.74 11.29 3.89
CA PHE A 323 -10.19 11.07 3.74
C PHE A 323 -10.66 10.75 2.32
N SER A 324 -9.80 10.73 1.31
CA SER A 324 -10.19 10.46 -0.07
C SER A 324 -8.98 10.08 -0.91
N SER A 325 -9.22 9.37 -2.01
CA SER A 325 -8.33 9.35 -3.17
C SER A 325 -8.59 10.58 -4.06
N PHE A 326 -7.75 10.79 -5.07
CA PHE A 326 -7.79 11.97 -5.93
C PHE A 326 -7.43 11.63 -7.38
N ALA A 327 -8.09 12.30 -8.32
CA ALA A 327 -7.63 12.37 -9.70
C ALA A 327 -6.29 13.09 -9.80
N ASN A 328 -5.48 12.71 -10.79
CA ASN A 328 -4.19 13.33 -11.10
C ASN A 328 -4.07 13.80 -12.57
N PRO A 329 -5.03 14.59 -13.10
CA PRO A 329 -4.94 15.11 -14.46
C PRO A 329 -3.80 16.12 -14.63
N LEU A 330 -3.33 16.73 -13.52
CA LEU A 330 -2.04 17.45 -13.42
C LEU A 330 -0.94 16.53 -12.93
N GLY A 331 -0.89 15.31 -13.45
CA GLY A 331 0.27 14.46 -13.33
C GLY A 331 1.54 15.29 -13.57
N PRO A 332 2.66 14.92 -12.94
CA PRO A 332 3.84 15.77 -12.77
C PRO A 332 4.14 16.76 -13.91
N ASP A 333 3.97 18.08 -13.66
CA ASP A 333 4.24 19.17 -14.61
C ASP A 333 5.66 19.75 -14.42
N PRO A 334 6.58 19.48 -15.36
CA PRO A 334 7.97 19.94 -15.30
C PRO A 334 8.20 21.39 -15.75
N TYR A 335 7.17 22.12 -16.19
CA TYR A 335 7.30 23.53 -16.58
C TYR A 335 6.97 24.50 -15.46
N ASN A 336 6.50 24.01 -14.32
CA ASN A 336 6.41 24.86 -13.15
C ASN A 336 7.83 25.19 -12.66
N LYS A 337 8.35 26.37 -13.00
CA LYS A 337 9.71 26.84 -12.65
C LYS A 337 10.00 26.82 -11.14
N ASN A 338 8.96 26.71 -10.31
CA ASN A 338 9.06 26.59 -8.87
C ASN A 338 9.11 25.12 -8.38
N ALA A 339 8.83 24.13 -9.26
CA ALA A 339 8.85 22.69 -8.98
C ALA A 339 10.27 22.19 -9.26
N GLN A 340 11.21 22.61 -8.44
CA GLN A 340 12.57 22.07 -8.50
C GLN A 340 12.56 20.69 -7.88
N MET A 341 12.73 19.66 -8.71
CA MET A 341 13.02 18.30 -8.27
C MET A 341 14.45 17.94 -8.65
N ALA A 342 15.15 17.34 -7.70
CA ALA A 342 16.41 16.66 -7.94
C ALA A 342 16.17 15.16 -7.71
N VAL A 343 16.76 14.33 -8.57
CA VAL A 343 16.88 12.87 -8.44
C VAL A 343 16.97 12.45 -6.97
N GLN A 344 16.00 11.65 -6.51
CA GLN A 344 15.97 11.09 -5.14
C GLN A 344 16.05 12.14 -4.01
N LYS A 345 15.53 13.36 -4.21
CA LYS A 345 15.37 14.34 -3.14
C LYS A 345 13.96 14.90 -3.21
N GLY A 346 13.14 14.56 -2.21
CA GLY A 346 11.77 15.08 -2.06
C GLY A 346 11.69 16.61 -2.25
N LEU A 347 10.50 17.07 -2.63
CA LEU A 347 10.19 18.43 -3.11
C LEU A 347 11.03 19.55 -2.46
N LEU A 348 11.81 20.25 -3.29
CA LEU A 348 12.54 21.46 -2.92
C LEU A 348 11.70 22.68 -3.35
N LYS A 349 10.94 23.23 -2.39
CA LYS A 349 10.12 24.47 -2.42
C LYS A 349 8.73 24.44 -3.06
N ASN A 350 7.90 25.37 -2.54
CA ASN A 350 6.48 25.59 -2.79
C ASN A 350 6.12 25.74 -4.28
N THR A 351 5.50 24.72 -4.83
CA THR A 351 4.65 24.80 -6.01
C THR A 351 3.26 24.29 -5.73
N LYS A 352 2.28 24.70 -6.56
CA LYS A 352 1.08 23.88 -6.79
C LYS A 352 1.54 22.43 -6.90
N GLU A 353 1.06 21.62 -5.98
CA GLU A 353 1.62 20.30 -5.68
C GLU A 353 1.52 19.41 -6.92
N VAL A 354 2.65 18.81 -7.30
CA VAL A 354 2.70 17.72 -8.29
C VAL A 354 1.75 16.62 -7.85
N GLN A 355 0.85 16.18 -8.73
CA GLN A 355 -0.15 15.14 -8.44
C GLN A 355 0.43 13.73 -8.61
N TYR A 356 1.53 13.42 -7.92
CA TYR A 356 2.03 12.05 -7.82
C TYR A 356 1.28 11.27 -6.74
N ILE A 357 0.79 10.06 -7.06
CA ILE A 357 -0.04 9.25 -6.16
C ILE A 357 0.55 9.06 -4.77
N GLY A 358 1.87 8.79 -4.66
CA GLY A 358 2.51 8.60 -3.36
C GLY A 358 2.58 9.85 -2.47
N GLY A 359 2.31 11.04 -3.04
CA GLY A 359 2.21 12.31 -2.31
C GLY A 359 0.83 12.95 -2.33
N LEU A 360 -0.14 12.40 -3.06
CA LEU A 360 -1.48 12.99 -3.24
C LEU A 360 -2.33 12.90 -1.98
N MET A 361 -2.28 11.74 -1.32
CA MET A 361 -3.07 11.45 -0.13
C MET A 361 -2.40 12.08 1.10
N LYS A 362 -2.93 13.24 1.54
CA LYS A 362 -2.49 13.90 2.76
C LYS A 362 -3.22 13.36 3.98
N GLY A 363 -2.49 13.12 5.05
CA GLY A 363 -3.04 12.59 6.28
C GLY A 363 -3.90 13.60 7.04
N THR A 364 -4.63 13.09 8.04
CA THR A 364 -5.49 13.90 8.91
C THR A 364 -5.34 13.49 10.37
N LEU A 365 -5.63 14.41 11.29
CA LEU A 365 -5.78 14.14 12.72
C LEU A 365 -7.26 14.15 13.07
N SER A 366 -7.90 13.00 13.23
CA SER A 366 -9.25 12.92 13.79
C SER A 366 -9.23 13.25 15.28
N ILE A 367 -10.18 14.06 15.73
CA ILE A 367 -10.37 14.50 17.11
C ILE A 367 -11.79 14.16 17.52
N ILE A 368 -11.91 13.12 18.35
CA ILE A 368 -13.18 12.47 18.68
C ILE A 368 -13.39 12.57 20.19
N ASN A 369 -14.57 12.99 20.63
CA ASN A 369 -14.92 12.88 22.04
C ASN A 369 -15.20 11.42 22.38
N THR A 370 -14.81 10.99 23.58
CA THR A 370 -15.11 9.65 24.10
C THR A 370 -16.61 9.39 23.95
N PRO A 371 -17.02 8.38 23.14
CA PRO A 371 -18.43 8.17 22.87
C PRO A 371 -19.14 7.58 24.10
N SER A 372 -20.41 7.94 24.27
CA SER A 372 -21.32 7.14 25.10
C SER A 372 -21.56 5.77 24.48
N ASP A 373 -22.04 4.78 25.25
CA ASP A 373 -22.32 3.44 24.70
C ASP A 373 -23.33 3.49 23.54
N LYS A 374 -24.34 4.38 23.61
CA LYS A 374 -25.29 4.61 22.51
C LYS A 374 -24.58 5.12 21.25
N GLN A 375 -23.68 6.08 21.40
CA GLN A 375 -22.94 6.65 20.29
C GLN A 375 -21.94 5.64 19.70
N LEU A 376 -21.32 4.83 20.55
CA LEU A 376 -20.45 3.73 20.10
C LEU A 376 -21.23 2.68 19.30
N GLY A 377 -22.47 2.38 19.67
CA GLY A 377 -23.35 1.52 18.87
C GLY A 377 -23.63 2.07 17.47
N LEU A 378 -23.92 3.38 17.36
CA LEU A 378 -24.12 4.06 16.07
C LEU A 378 -22.84 4.07 15.23
N TYR A 379 -21.70 4.35 15.85
CA TYR A 379 -20.40 4.31 15.20
C TYR A 379 -20.03 2.91 14.72
N SER A 380 -20.35 1.87 15.50
CA SER A 380 -20.13 0.48 15.10
C SER A 380 -20.96 0.12 13.87
N ALA A 381 -22.23 0.51 13.83
CA ALA A 381 -23.08 0.31 12.66
C ALA A 381 -22.48 1.00 11.41
N ALA A 382 -22.01 2.24 11.54
CA ALA A 382 -21.35 2.94 10.44
C ALA A 382 -20.07 2.23 9.96
N VAL A 383 -19.27 1.65 10.85
CA VAL A 383 -18.08 0.86 10.47
C VAL A 383 -18.47 -0.39 9.68
N TYR A 384 -19.51 -1.13 10.09
CA TYR A 384 -20.00 -2.28 9.33
C TYR A 384 -20.58 -1.87 7.98
N ASP A 385 -21.26 -0.73 7.91
CA ASP A 385 -21.79 -0.20 6.64
C ASP A 385 -20.67 0.26 5.69
N ASN A 386 -19.49 0.62 6.22
CA ASN A 386 -18.36 1.13 5.45
C ASN A 386 -17.51 0.04 4.79
N THR A 387 -17.64 -1.21 5.21
CA THR A 387 -16.88 -2.32 4.61
C THR A 387 -17.76 -3.12 3.66
N PRO A 388 -17.24 -3.52 2.48
CA PRO A 388 -17.93 -4.49 1.64
C PRO A 388 -17.76 -5.93 2.18
N TYR A 389 -16.84 -6.17 3.12
CA TYR A 389 -16.60 -7.47 3.72
C TYR A 389 -17.59 -7.79 4.84
N THR A 390 -18.16 -8.99 4.76
CA THR A 390 -19.00 -9.58 5.80
C THR A 390 -18.62 -11.05 5.96
N LYS A 391 -18.90 -11.63 7.13
CA LYS A 391 -18.68 -13.09 7.27
C LYS A 391 -19.55 -13.93 6.32
N MET A 392 -20.67 -13.37 5.84
CA MET A 392 -21.58 -14.07 4.93
C MET A 392 -21.04 -14.15 3.50
N ASN A 393 -20.31 -13.13 3.03
CA ASN A 393 -19.76 -13.07 1.67
C ASN A 393 -18.28 -13.47 1.56
N GLU A 394 -17.61 -13.78 2.67
CA GLU A 394 -16.20 -14.21 2.69
C GLU A 394 -15.87 -15.28 1.63
N GLU A 395 -16.64 -16.37 1.62
CA GLU A 395 -16.49 -17.45 0.65
C GLU A 395 -17.58 -17.45 -0.44
N LYS A 396 -18.35 -16.37 -0.56
CA LYS A 396 -19.45 -16.27 -1.54
C LYS A 396 -19.23 -15.13 -2.52
N SER A 397 -19.97 -15.15 -3.60
CA SER A 397 -20.11 -14.04 -4.53
C SER A 397 -21.56 -13.61 -4.66
N ASN A 398 -21.75 -12.43 -5.24
CA ASN A 398 -23.05 -11.94 -5.70
C ASN A 398 -23.34 -12.35 -7.16
N ALA A 399 -22.64 -13.37 -7.69
CA ALA A 399 -22.88 -13.86 -9.05
C ALA A 399 -24.29 -14.42 -9.20
N GLU A 400 -24.87 -14.24 -10.38
CA GLU A 400 -26.21 -14.75 -10.68
C GLU A 400 -26.25 -16.30 -10.72
N ILE A 401 -27.43 -16.87 -10.45
CA ILE A 401 -27.61 -18.33 -10.53
C ILE A 401 -27.33 -18.78 -11.96
N GLY A 402 -26.45 -19.77 -12.11
CA GLY A 402 -26.03 -20.30 -13.40
C GLY A 402 -24.82 -19.60 -14.03
N SER A 403 -24.27 -18.56 -13.37
CA SER A 403 -22.99 -17.95 -13.76
C SER A 403 -21.87 -18.98 -13.84
N VAL A 404 -20.94 -18.79 -14.77
CA VAL A 404 -19.71 -19.59 -14.84
C VAL A 404 -18.71 -19.25 -13.72
N ILE A 405 -18.82 -18.04 -13.16
CA ILE A 405 -18.10 -17.65 -11.96
C ILE A 405 -18.88 -18.21 -10.77
N PRO A 406 -18.27 -19.09 -9.95
CA PRO A 406 -19.02 -19.77 -8.91
C PRO A 406 -19.61 -18.82 -7.85
N GLN A 407 -20.78 -19.20 -7.31
CA GLN A 407 -21.46 -18.45 -6.24
C GLN A 407 -20.78 -18.63 -4.88
N LYS A 408 -20.00 -19.71 -4.72
CA LYS A 408 -19.25 -20.03 -3.52
C LYS A 408 -17.89 -20.63 -3.86
N VAL A 409 -16.91 -20.42 -2.99
CA VAL A 409 -15.66 -21.17 -3.00
C VAL A 409 -15.96 -22.68 -2.94
N SER A 410 -15.22 -23.45 -3.73
CA SER A 410 -15.39 -24.91 -3.95
C SER A 410 -16.58 -25.33 -4.81
N ASP A 411 -17.48 -24.43 -5.19
CA ASP A 411 -18.45 -24.75 -6.24
C ASP A 411 -17.69 -24.97 -7.56
N PRO A 412 -18.11 -25.94 -8.40
CA PRO A 412 -17.39 -26.25 -9.62
C PRO A 412 -17.48 -25.10 -10.63
N SER A 413 -16.34 -24.70 -11.18
CA SER A 413 -16.30 -23.80 -12.35
C SER A 413 -16.10 -24.60 -13.64
N LYS A 414 -16.69 -24.12 -14.74
CA LYS A 414 -16.37 -24.61 -16.09
C LYS A 414 -15.04 -24.03 -16.61
N ILE A 415 -14.55 -22.95 -16.02
CA ILE A 415 -13.21 -22.42 -16.27
C ILE A 415 -12.23 -23.22 -15.42
N LYS A 416 -11.19 -23.77 -16.03
CA LYS A 416 -10.18 -24.61 -15.37
C LYS A 416 -8.80 -23.96 -15.31
N TYR A 417 -8.49 -23.10 -16.28
CA TYR A 417 -7.17 -22.49 -16.46
C TYR A 417 -7.28 -20.96 -16.38
N VAL A 418 -6.48 -20.38 -15.49
CA VAL A 418 -6.33 -18.95 -15.29
C VAL A 418 -4.93 -18.55 -15.74
N PHE A 419 -4.84 -17.58 -16.63
CA PHE A 419 -3.62 -16.86 -16.97
C PHE A 419 -3.73 -15.44 -16.42
N TYR A 420 -2.91 -15.11 -15.44
CA TYR A 420 -2.88 -13.81 -14.81
C TYR A 420 -1.59 -13.09 -15.19
N ILE A 421 -1.72 -12.06 -16.01
CA ILE A 421 -0.62 -11.34 -16.63
C ILE A 421 -0.52 -9.96 -16.01
N VAL A 422 0.69 -9.55 -15.66
CA VAL A 422 0.98 -8.23 -15.09
C VAL A 422 1.90 -7.46 -16.03
N LYS A 423 1.60 -6.17 -16.18
CA LYS A 423 2.32 -5.17 -16.98
C LYS A 423 2.75 -4.01 -16.07
N GLU A 424 3.45 -3.03 -16.64
CA GLU A 424 4.10 -1.94 -15.89
C GLU A 424 3.77 -0.52 -16.42
N ASN A 425 3.96 0.46 -15.55
CA ASN A 425 2.83 1.02 -14.81
C ASN A 425 2.06 2.03 -15.67
N ARG A 426 0.74 1.89 -15.80
CA ARG A 426 -0.09 2.79 -16.64
C ARG A 426 -1.42 3.14 -16.02
N THR A 427 -1.84 4.39 -16.23
CA THR A 427 -3.23 4.78 -15.98
C THR A 427 -4.13 4.47 -17.17
N TYR A 428 -5.43 4.35 -16.90
CA TYR A 428 -6.45 4.08 -17.92
C TYR A 428 -6.36 5.10 -19.05
N ASP A 429 -6.32 6.39 -18.71
CA ASP A 429 -6.31 7.45 -19.71
C ASP A 429 -5.04 7.46 -20.58
N GLN A 430 -3.89 6.99 -20.08
CA GLN A 430 -2.66 6.93 -20.87
C GLN A 430 -2.73 5.96 -22.05
N VAL A 431 -3.55 4.91 -21.93
CA VAL A 431 -3.63 3.84 -22.93
C VAL A 431 -4.98 3.84 -23.64
N LEU A 432 -6.09 3.94 -22.88
CA LEU A 432 -7.46 3.78 -23.37
C LEU A 432 -8.27 5.08 -23.34
N GLY A 433 -7.62 6.23 -23.09
CA GLY A 433 -8.30 7.53 -23.05
C GLY A 433 -9.01 7.91 -24.36
N ASP A 434 -8.60 7.33 -25.49
CA ASP A 434 -9.19 7.50 -26.82
C ASP A 434 -10.33 6.51 -27.16
N VAL A 435 -10.66 5.56 -26.27
CA VAL A 435 -11.80 4.65 -26.43
C VAL A 435 -13.10 5.35 -26.05
N LYS A 436 -13.95 5.63 -27.04
CA LYS A 436 -15.16 6.48 -26.87
C LYS A 436 -16.26 5.85 -26.03
N GLU A 437 -16.34 4.52 -26.03
CA GLU A 437 -17.34 3.75 -25.31
C GLU A 437 -17.12 3.76 -23.80
N GLY A 438 -15.88 4.04 -23.35
CA GLY A 438 -15.53 4.14 -21.94
C GLY A 438 -15.44 5.60 -21.47
N ASN A 439 -15.30 5.77 -20.17
CA ASN A 439 -15.05 7.06 -19.54
C ASN A 439 -13.56 7.47 -19.68
N GLY A 440 -13.08 7.79 -20.88
CA GLY A 440 -11.68 8.20 -21.14
C GLY A 440 -11.50 9.69 -21.48
N ASP A 441 -10.33 10.27 -21.16
CA ASP A 441 -9.91 11.58 -21.70
C ASP A 441 -8.79 11.42 -22.74
N ALA A 442 -9.17 11.51 -24.02
CA ALA A 442 -8.25 11.39 -25.15
C ALA A 442 -7.11 12.41 -25.15
N SER A 443 -7.21 13.52 -24.41
CA SER A 443 -6.11 14.49 -24.28
C SER A 443 -4.95 14.00 -23.41
N LEU A 444 -5.20 13.01 -22.55
CA LEU A 444 -4.20 12.35 -21.70
C LEU A 444 -3.61 11.08 -22.35
N CYS A 445 -4.20 10.61 -23.45
CA CYS A 445 -3.76 9.40 -24.13
C CYS A 445 -2.37 9.55 -24.76
N LEU A 446 -1.43 8.70 -24.32
CA LEU A 446 -0.06 8.60 -24.81
C LEU A 446 0.09 7.46 -25.81
N PHE A 447 -0.51 6.31 -25.51
CA PHE A 447 -0.30 5.04 -26.21
C PHE A 447 -1.62 4.50 -26.81
N GLY A 448 -2.35 5.37 -27.52
CA GLY A 448 -3.64 5.03 -28.12
C GLY A 448 -3.57 3.98 -29.23
N GLU A 449 -4.68 3.77 -29.94
CA GLU A 449 -4.90 2.58 -30.79
C GLU A 449 -3.81 2.32 -31.85
N LYS A 450 -3.16 3.37 -32.36
CA LYS A 450 -2.04 3.22 -33.30
C LYS A 450 -0.83 2.50 -32.69
N ILE A 451 -0.59 2.70 -31.39
CA ILE A 451 0.54 2.09 -30.67
C ILE A 451 0.11 0.77 -30.04
N THR A 452 -1.13 0.69 -29.54
CA THR A 452 -1.65 -0.48 -28.83
C THR A 452 -2.87 -1.13 -29.52
N PRO A 453 -2.78 -1.50 -30.81
CA PRO A 453 -3.92 -2.01 -31.57
C PRO A 453 -4.49 -3.32 -31.01
N ASN A 454 -3.70 -4.17 -30.34
CA ASN A 454 -4.17 -5.42 -29.76
C ASN A 454 -4.93 -5.19 -28.46
N GLN A 455 -4.42 -4.37 -27.55
CA GLN A 455 -5.11 -4.00 -26.31
C GLN A 455 -6.45 -3.29 -26.63
N HIS A 456 -6.46 -2.38 -27.61
CA HIS A 456 -7.71 -1.77 -28.11
C HIS A 456 -8.66 -2.79 -28.76
N ALA A 457 -8.13 -3.78 -29.48
CA ALA A 457 -8.97 -4.85 -30.01
C ALA A 457 -9.54 -5.75 -28.90
N LEU A 458 -8.79 -6.01 -27.83
CA LEU A 458 -9.29 -6.77 -26.68
C LEU A 458 -10.48 -6.07 -26.02
N THR A 459 -10.41 -4.76 -25.80
CA THR A 459 -11.53 -4.01 -25.21
C THR A 459 -12.77 -3.98 -26.11
N LYS A 460 -12.58 -3.89 -27.44
CA LYS A 460 -13.67 -3.89 -28.42
C LYS A 460 -14.29 -5.27 -28.64
N GLU A 461 -13.46 -6.31 -28.72
CA GLU A 461 -13.90 -7.66 -29.05
C GLU A 461 -14.36 -8.45 -27.82
N PHE A 462 -13.85 -8.15 -26.63
CA PHE A 462 -14.24 -8.78 -25.37
C PHE A 462 -14.98 -7.79 -24.48
N VAL A 463 -14.34 -7.37 -23.39
CA VAL A 463 -14.91 -6.50 -22.36
C VAL A 463 -14.06 -5.26 -22.22
N LEU A 464 -14.70 -4.09 -22.26
CA LEU A 464 -14.11 -2.83 -21.84
C LEU A 464 -14.42 -2.61 -20.35
N LEU A 465 -13.36 -2.49 -19.54
CA LEU A 465 -13.43 -2.08 -18.13
C LEU A 465 -12.96 -0.63 -18.02
N ASP A 466 -13.89 0.33 -17.93
CA ASP A 466 -13.55 1.76 -17.86
C ASP A 466 -13.43 2.31 -16.43
N ASN A 467 -13.61 1.43 -15.45
CA ASN A 467 -13.70 1.73 -14.03
C ASN A 467 -12.92 0.70 -13.18
N PHE A 468 -11.72 0.33 -13.63
CA PHE A 468 -10.81 -0.59 -12.93
C PHE A 468 -9.71 0.18 -12.18
N TYR A 469 -9.47 -0.19 -10.92
CA TYR A 469 -8.51 0.48 -10.04
C TYR A 469 -7.46 -0.49 -9.50
N VAL A 470 -6.18 -0.17 -9.68
CA VAL A 470 -5.12 -0.90 -8.97
C VAL A 470 -5.20 -0.60 -7.47
N ASN A 471 -4.86 -1.60 -6.66
CA ASN A 471 -4.85 -1.43 -5.21
C ASN A 471 -3.55 -0.80 -4.69
N GLY A 472 -2.42 -0.98 -5.38
CA GLY A 472 -1.12 -0.40 -5.01
C GLY A 472 -0.90 0.99 -5.61
N GLU A 473 -0.02 1.75 -4.97
CA GLU A 473 0.37 3.09 -5.38
C GLU A 473 1.65 3.10 -6.22
N VAL A 474 2.55 2.12 -6.00
CA VAL A 474 3.85 1.96 -6.67
C VAL A 474 4.21 0.48 -6.77
N SER A 475 5.22 0.07 -7.56
CA SER A 475 5.45 -1.36 -7.81
C SER A 475 5.73 -2.15 -6.53
N ALA A 476 6.37 -1.51 -5.54
CA ALA A 476 6.61 -2.14 -4.25
C ALA A 476 5.32 -2.67 -3.60
N ASP A 477 4.30 -1.83 -3.37
CA ASP A 477 3.03 -2.33 -2.81
C ASP A 477 2.11 -2.93 -3.88
N GLY A 478 2.18 -2.48 -5.13
CA GLY A 478 1.46 -3.00 -6.30
C GLY A 478 1.62 -4.50 -6.51
N HIS A 479 2.86 -5.01 -6.53
CA HIS A 479 3.12 -6.45 -6.65
C HIS A 479 2.59 -7.24 -5.45
N ASN A 480 2.73 -6.70 -4.24
CA ASN A 480 2.20 -7.34 -3.04
C ASN A 480 0.67 -7.40 -3.04
N TRP A 481 0.00 -6.33 -3.49
CA TRP A 481 -1.45 -6.30 -3.69
C TRP A 481 -1.89 -7.28 -4.77
N THR A 482 -1.19 -7.30 -5.90
CA THR A 482 -1.48 -8.12 -7.08
C THR A 482 -1.39 -9.61 -6.79
N PHE A 483 -0.46 -10.06 -5.94
CA PHE A 483 -0.31 -11.47 -5.62
C PHE A 483 -0.74 -11.86 -4.20
N GLY A 484 -1.05 -10.91 -3.34
CA GLY A 484 -1.38 -11.16 -1.93
C GLY A 484 -2.71 -10.60 -1.47
N ALA A 485 -3.45 -9.88 -2.34
CA ALA A 485 -4.67 -9.13 -2.02
C ALA A 485 -4.52 -8.15 -0.84
N TYR A 486 -3.28 -7.79 -0.49
CA TYR A 486 -2.92 -7.05 0.70
C TYR A 486 -1.43 -6.70 0.65
N ALA A 487 -1.07 -5.50 1.11
CA ALA A 487 0.30 -5.13 1.44
C ALA A 487 0.43 -4.96 2.96
N ASN A 488 1.42 -5.60 3.56
CA ASN A 488 1.54 -5.61 5.01
C ASN A 488 1.98 -4.26 5.58
N ASP A 489 1.81 -4.13 6.90
CA ASP A 489 2.06 -2.90 7.64
C ASP A 489 3.53 -2.41 7.52
N TYR A 490 4.46 -3.33 7.27
CA TYR A 490 5.87 -3.02 6.99
C TYR A 490 6.03 -2.31 5.66
N LEU A 491 5.48 -2.90 4.61
CA LEU A 491 5.68 -2.39 3.27
C LEU A 491 5.03 -1.01 3.10
N GLU A 492 3.77 -0.87 3.50
CA GLU A 492 3.00 0.39 3.46
C GLU A 492 3.70 1.55 4.18
N LYS A 493 4.44 1.25 5.26
CA LYS A 493 5.18 2.29 5.98
C LYS A 493 6.53 2.59 5.30
N ASN A 494 7.21 1.63 4.70
CA ASN A 494 8.62 1.79 4.29
C ASN A 494 8.82 2.17 2.83
N TRP A 495 7.93 1.79 1.90
CA TRP A 495 8.12 2.10 0.48
C TRP A 495 8.20 3.61 0.24
N VAL A 496 7.44 4.42 1.00
CA VAL A 496 7.48 5.89 0.89
C VAL A 496 8.86 6.48 1.17
N THR A 497 9.70 5.78 1.94
CA THR A 497 11.05 6.22 2.25
C THR A 497 11.99 5.97 1.06
N SER A 498 11.93 4.79 0.44
CA SER A 498 12.74 4.46 -0.73
C SER A 498 12.29 5.26 -1.95
N TYR A 499 11.00 5.27 -2.27
CA TYR A 499 10.42 6.06 -3.37
C TYR A 499 10.48 7.59 -3.11
N GLY A 500 10.66 8.00 -1.86
CA GLY A 500 10.93 9.39 -1.49
C GLY A 500 12.39 9.83 -1.71
N GLY A 501 13.28 8.91 -2.12
CA GLY A 501 14.71 9.15 -2.24
C GLY A 501 15.42 9.32 -0.89
N ARG A 502 14.81 8.84 0.20
CA ARG A 502 15.34 9.01 1.56
C ARG A 502 16.20 7.84 2.01
N GLY A 503 16.71 7.03 1.10
CA GLY A 503 17.40 5.76 1.40
C GLY A 503 16.40 4.63 1.65
N GLY A 504 16.89 3.47 2.11
CA GLY A 504 16.11 2.24 2.14
C GLY A 504 16.37 1.38 0.90
N ASN A 505 15.96 0.11 0.96
CA ASN A 505 16.03 -0.80 -0.19
C ASN A 505 14.61 -1.01 -0.75
N TYR A 506 14.55 -1.63 -1.93
CA TYR A 506 13.32 -2.22 -2.44
C TYR A 506 13.12 -3.58 -1.75
N ASP A 507 12.07 -3.69 -0.94
CA ASP A 507 11.84 -4.81 -0.03
C ASP A 507 10.69 -5.74 -0.47
N ALA A 508 9.98 -5.40 -1.56
CA ALA A 508 8.82 -6.15 -2.08
C ALA A 508 9.22 -7.39 -2.89
N GLU A 509 8.24 -8.03 -3.54
CA GLU A 509 8.44 -9.16 -4.48
C GLU A 509 9.19 -10.36 -3.89
N GLY A 510 8.96 -10.63 -2.60
CA GLY A 510 9.60 -11.75 -1.90
C GLY A 510 11.06 -11.51 -1.53
N THR A 511 11.61 -10.31 -1.77
CA THR A 511 13.03 -10.02 -1.52
C THR A 511 13.37 -9.88 -0.03
N ARG A 512 12.39 -9.56 0.82
CA ARG A 512 12.53 -9.57 2.28
C ARG A 512 11.33 -10.20 2.98
N ALA A 513 11.63 -11.10 3.93
CA ALA A 513 10.61 -11.83 4.68
C ALA A 513 9.64 -10.93 5.46
N ILE A 514 10.11 -9.85 6.08
CA ILE A 514 9.28 -8.91 6.85
C ILE A 514 8.27 -8.13 5.98
N ALA A 515 8.49 -8.05 4.65
CA ALA A 515 7.56 -7.40 3.73
C ALA A 515 6.55 -8.39 3.10
N ASN A 516 6.69 -9.68 3.38
CA ASN A 516 5.80 -10.70 2.85
C ASN A 516 4.60 -10.90 3.76
N ASN A 517 3.42 -11.11 3.17
CA ASN A 517 2.21 -11.40 3.91
C ASN A 517 2.36 -12.67 4.76
N LYS A 518 1.91 -12.64 6.02
CA LYS A 518 1.96 -13.77 6.98
C LYS A 518 1.60 -15.15 6.40
N ASN A 519 0.55 -15.22 5.58
CA ASN A 519 0.05 -16.47 5.00
C ASN A 519 0.56 -16.73 3.56
N GLY A 520 1.51 -15.92 3.09
CA GLY A 520 2.07 -15.96 1.75
C GLY A 520 1.22 -15.28 0.69
N PHE A 521 1.50 -15.61 -0.57
CA PHE A 521 0.88 -15.05 -1.76
C PHE A 521 0.01 -16.09 -2.47
N ILE A 522 -0.60 -15.76 -3.59
CA ILE A 522 -1.56 -16.60 -4.33
C ILE A 522 -1.02 -18.01 -4.62
N TRP A 523 0.29 -18.17 -4.80
CA TRP A 523 0.93 -19.47 -4.99
C TRP A 523 0.92 -20.35 -3.72
N ASP A 524 1.08 -19.76 -2.53
CA ASP A 524 0.93 -20.45 -1.25
C ASP A 524 -0.51 -20.92 -1.04
N TYR A 525 -1.49 -20.09 -1.43
CA TYR A 525 -2.90 -20.45 -1.40
C TYR A 525 -3.24 -21.54 -2.42
N ALA A 526 -2.72 -21.45 -3.65
CA ALA A 526 -2.88 -22.48 -4.67
C ALA A 526 -2.32 -23.82 -4.21
N LYS A 527 -1.10 -23.82 -3.62
CA LYS A 527 -0.49 -25.03 -3.04
C LYS A 527 -1.37 -25.65 -1.95
N ARG A 528 -1.88 -24.84 -1.02
CA ARG A 528 -2.76 -25.33 0.07
C ARG A 528 -4.09 -25.88 -0.46
N ALA A 529 -4.63 -25.29 -1.53
CA ALA A 529 -5.86 -25.75 -2.18
C ALA A 529 -5.67 -26.93 -3.14
N GLY A 530 -4.43 -27.41 -3.35
CA GLY A 530 -4.13 -28.47 -4.32
C GLY A 530 -4.29 -28.02 -5.77
N VAL A 531 -4.24 -26.71 -6.03
CA VAL A 531 -4.29 -26.12 -7.37
C VAL A 531 -2.87 -26.10 -7.93
N SER A 532 -2.66 -26.65 -9.13
CA SER A 532 -1.37 -26.58 -9.82
C SER A 532 -1.08 -25.14 -10.26
N TYR A 533 0.13 -24.66 -10.00
CA TYR A 533 0.53 -23.29 -10.34
C TYR A 533 1.91 -23.24 -10.99
N ARG A 534 2.13 -22.20 -11.80
CA ARG A 534 3.41 -21.86 -12.38
C ARG A 534 3.57 -20.37 -12.63
N THR A 535 4.77 -19.85 -12.38
CA THR A 535 5.12 -18.45 -12.64
C THR A 535 6.12 -18.27 -13.77
N TYR A 536 5.96 -17.18 -14.52
CA TYR A 536 6.81 -16.71 -15.61
C TYR A 536 7.29 -15.29 -15.27
N GLY A 537 8.37 -15.21 -14.48
CA GLY A 537 9.02 -13.95 -14.10
C GLY A 537 8.46 -13.26 -12.85
N GLU A 538 7.24 -13.59 -12.40
CA GLU A 538 6.71 -13.01 -11.15
C GLU A 538 7.35 -13.64 -9.93
N PHE A 539 7.89 -12.80 -9.04
CA PHE A 539 8.63 -13.19 -7.83
C PHE A 539 9.74 -14.20 -8.15
N ALA A 540 10.39 -14.01 -9.30
CA ALA A 540 11.48 -14.84 -9.78
C ALA A 540 12.50 -14.00 -10.55
N ASP A 541 13.60 -13.65 -9.90
CA ASP A 541 14.67 -12.83 -10.47
C ASP A 541 15.91 -13.65 -10.80
N ASP A 542 16.65 -13.22 -11.84
CA ASP A 542 17.90 -13.86 -12.26
C ASP A 542 17.78 -15.39 -12.41
N TYR A 543 16.65 -15.85 -12.97
CA TYR A 543 16.32 -17.26 -13.17
C TYR A 543 16.23 -18.08 -11.87
N LYS A 544 15.86 -17.44 -10.75
CA LYS A 544 15.68 -18.06 -9.44
C LYS A 544 14.38 -17.60 -8.79
N PRO A 545 13.71 -18.44 -8.00
CA PRO A 545 12.53 -18.02 -7.27
C PRO A 545 12.90 -17.17 -6.05
N ASN A 546 12.15 -16.11 -5.79
CA ASN A 546 12.29 -15.27 -4.59
C ASN A 546 11.59 -15.92 -3.38
N LEU A 547 10.58 -16.76 -3.63
CA LEU A 547 9.80 -17.45 -2.59
C LEU A 547 10.06 -18.97 -2.58
N PRO A 548 10.11 -19.61 -1.39
CA PRO A 548 10.24 -21.06 -1.28
C PRO A 548 9.14 -21.85 -2.01
N VAL A 549 7.91 -21.34 -2.02
CA VAL A 549 6.75 -22.00 -2.67
C VAL A 549 6.88 -22.09 -4.20
N LEU A 550 7.69 -21.21 -4.80
CA LEU A 550 7.93 -21.17 -6.23
C LEU A 550 9.06 -22.10 -6.69
N LYS A 551 9.78 -22.72 -5.76
CA LYS A 551 10.79 -23.74 -6.08
C LYS A 551 10.14 -24.85 -6.91
N ASP A 552 10.70 -25.13 -8.10
CA ASP A 552 10.20 -26.10 -9.08
C ASP A 552 8.86 -25.74 -9.75
N HIS A 553 8.28 -24.57 -9.43
CA HIS A 553 7.03 -24.05 -9.97
C HIS A 553 7.23 -22.77 -10.80
N PHE A 554 8.43 -22.52 -11.32
CA PHE A 554 8.73 -21.40 -12.20
C PHE A 554 9.38 -21.86 -13.50
N CYS A 555 9.33 -21.04 -14.55
CA CYS A 555 10.04 -21.31 -15.80
C CYS A 555 11.53 -20.88 -15.70
N PRO A 556 12.49 -21.82 -15.70
CA PRO A 556 13.89 -21.53 -15.39
C PRO A 556 14.66 -20.80 -16.49
N TYR A 557 14.03 -20.57 -17.63
CA TYR A 557 14.62 -19.83 -18.76
C TYR A 557 13.76 -18.65 -19.21
N PHE A 558 12.67 -18.35 -18.48
CA PHE A 558 11.89 -17.16 -18.75
C PHE A 558 12.67 -15.94 -18.24
N THR A 559 12.82 -14.93 -19.09
CA THR A 559 13.49 -13.68 -18.73
C THR A 559 12.51 -12.80 -17.96
N SER A 560 12.80 -12.58 -16.66
CA SER A 560 12.07 -11.64 -15.79
C SER A 560 12.42 -10.18 -16.15
N TRP A 561 12.95 -9.39 -15.21
CA TRP A 561 13.33 -7.99 -15.44
C TRP A 561 14.56 -7.83 -16.34
N ASP A 562 14.32 -7.56 -17.63
CA ASP A 562 15.32 -7.10 -18.58
C ASP A 562 14.64 -6.39 -19.75
N GLN A 563 14.58 -5.06 -19.71
CA GLN A 563 13.90 -4.28 -20.73
C GLN A 563 14.60 -4.32 -22.10
N SER A 564 15.82 -4.87 -22.20
CA SER A 564 16.47 -5.09 -23.49
C SER A 564 15.91 -6.33 -24.22
N VAL A 565 15.27 -7.24 -23.49
CA VAL A 565 14.56 -8.38 -24.03
C VAL A 565 13.15 -7.96 -24.40
N ARG A 566 12.73 -8.29 -25.62
CA ARG A 566 11.38 -8.03 -26.10
C ARG A 566 10.33 -8.89 -25.38
N ASP A 567 9.16 -8.34 -25.12
CA ASP A 567 8.04 -9.10 -24.58
C ASP A 567 7.54 -10.15 -25.60
N THR A 568 7.66 -9.87 -26.90
CA THR A 568 7.44 -10.88 -27.94
C THR A 568 8.40 -12.08 -27.83
N THR A 569 9.62 -11.86 -27.31
CA THR A 569 10.57 -12.95 -26.99
C THR A 569 10.15 -13.69 -25.72
N ARG A 570 9.69 -12.98 -24.68
CA ARG A 570 9.12 -13.59 -23.47
C ARG A 570 7.93 -14.50 -23.78
N VAL A 571 7.01 -14.05 -24.65
CA VAL A 571 5.89 -14.88 -25.13
C VAL A 571 6.40 -16.10 -25.90
N GLY A 572 7.49 -15.98 -26.67
CA GLY A 572 8.16 -17.14 -27.29
C GLY A 572 8.73 -18.14 -26.27
N GLN A 573 9.36 -17.65 -25.20
CA GLN A 573 9.87 -18.49 -24.10
C GLN A 573 8.71 -19.19 -23.37
N TRP A 574 7.66 -18.45 -23.00
CA TRP A 574 6.44 -19.01 -22.44
C TRP A 574 5.84 -20.08 -23.34
N LYS A 575 5.66 -19.78 -24.63
CA LYS A 575 5.07 -20.70 -25.61
C LYS A 575 5.81 -22.04 -25.64
N ARG A 576 7.15 -22.03 -25.64
CA ARG A 576 7.96 -23.24 -25.61
C ARG A 576 7.64 -24.12 -24.39
N ASP A 577 7.49 -23.50 -23.23
CA ASP A 577 7.17 -24.20 -21.99
C ASP A 577 5.72 -24.70 -21.99
N PHE A 578 4.79 -23.82 -22.39
CA PHE A 578 3.37 -24.12 -22.53
C PHE A 578 3.12 -25.31 -23.47
N ASP A 579 3.78 -25.38 -24.62
CA ASP A 579 3.64 -26.50 -25.57
C ASP A 579 4.09 -27.83 -24.95
N SER A 580 5.20 -27.81 -24.21
CA SER A 580 5.71 -28.97 -23.48
C SER A 580 4.70 -29.47 -22.44
N LEU A 581 4.05 -28.55 -21.72
CA LEU A 581 3.04 -28.86 -20.72
C LEU A 581 1.72 -29.32 -21.36
N LEU A 582 1.25 -28.63 -22.40
CA LEU A 582 0.02 -28.93 -23.12
C LEU A 582 0.06 -30.32 -23.76
N SER A 583 1.18 -30.68 -24.40
CA SER A 583 1.35 -32.00 -25.03
C SER A 583 1.23 -33.19 -24.07
N LYS A 584 1.39 -32.95 -22.76
CA LYS A 584 1.32 -33.95 -21.70
C LYS A 584 0.10 -33.76 -20.79
N ASN A 585 -0.84 -32.87 -21.17
CA ASN A 585 -2.00 -32.48 -20.35
C ASN A 585 -1.59 -31.99 -18.94
N ALA A 586 -0.47 -31.28 -18.85
CA ALA A 586 0.16 -30.85 -17.60
C ALA A 586 0.16 -29.32 -17.41
N VAL A 587 -0.63 -28.57 -18.19
CA VAL A 587 -0.76 -27.12 -18.01
C VAL A 587 -1.28 -26.83 -16.59
N PRO A 588 -0.57 -26.01 -15.80
CA PRO A 588 -1.02 -25.59 -14.48
C PRO A 588 -2.35 -24.84 -14.56
N ARG A 589 -3.20 -25.00 -13.53
CA ARG A 589 -4.48 -24.30 -13.46
C ARG A 589 -4.32 -22.80 -13.19
N LEU A 590 -3.27 -22.40 -12.48
CA LEU A 590 -2.88 -21.01 -12.27
C LEU A 590 -1.54 -20.72 -12.97
N ASN A 591 -1.52 -19.75 -13.88
CA ASN A 591 -0.31 -19.30 -14.56
C ASN A 591 -0.16 -17.80 -14.34
N THR A 592 0.95 -17.36 -13.74
CA THR A 592 1.28 -15.94 -13.53
C THR A 592 2.41 -15.52 -14.46
N MET A 593 2.37 -14.33 -15.04
CA MET A 593 3.40 -13.86 -15.97
C MET A 593 3.57 -12.35 -15.94
N ARG A 594 4.81 -11.87 -16.05
CA ARG A 594 5.10 -10.46 -16.31
C ARG A 594 5.45 -10.17 -17.76
N LEU A 595 4.95 -9.05 -18.29
CA LEU A 595 5.32 -8.45 -19.57
C LEU A 595 5.61 -6.95 -19.34
N ILE A 596 6.89 -6.60 -19.33
CA ILE A 596 7.36 -5.38 -18.65
C ILE A 596 7.76 -4.23 -19.58
N ASN A 597 7.79 -4.46 -20.91
CA ASN A 597 8.39 -3.46 -21.80
C ASN A 597 7.53 -2.22 -21.95
N ASP A 598 6.27 -2.24 -21.53
CA ASP A 598 5.53 -1.00 -21.38
C ASP A 598 6.06 -0.11 -20.23
N HIS A 599 6.92 -0.57 -19.34
CA HIS A 599 7.71 0.35 -18.49
C HIS A 599 8.64 1.26 -19.34
N THR A 600 9.17 0.76 -20.46
CA THR A 600 10.08 1.47 -21.40
C THR A 600 11.48 1.83 -20.85
N GLU A 601 12.42 2.13 -21.75
CA GLU A 601 13.74 2.70 -21.41
C GLU A 601 13.81 4.24 -21.59
N GLY A 602 12.66 4.92 -21.52
CA GLY A 602 12.55 6.36 -21.75
C GLY A 602 13.10 6.78 -23.12
N MET A 603 13.81 7.92 -23.16
CA MET A 603 14.39 8.48 -24.39
C MET A 603 15.88 8.13 -24.56
N LYS A 604 16.37 7.08 -23.90
CA LYS A 604 17.80 6.71 -23.90
C LYS A 604 18.31 6.38 -25.30
N LEU A 605 19.48 6.92 -25.67
CA LEU A 605 20.04 6.84 -27.01
C LEU A 605 20.36 5.40 -27.40
N GLY A 606 19.95 5.02 -28.61
CA GLY A 606 20.18 3.67 -29.15
C GLY A 606 19.29 2.58 -28.55
N LYS A 607 18.48 2.90 -27.55
CA LYS A 607 17.41 2.02 -27.03
C LYS A 607 16.12 2.19 -27.84
N PRO A 608 15.21 1.21 -27.82
CA PRO A 608 13.90 1.35 -28.44
C PRO A 608 13.18 2.61 -27.93
N SER A 609 12.47 3.31 -28.81
CA SER A 609 11.64 4.44 -28.36
C SER A 609 10.50 3.93 -27.44
N PRO A 610 9.91 4.77 -26.59
CA PRO A 610 8.79 4.33 -25.75
C PRO A 610 7.61 3.82 -26.56
N TYR A 611 7.36 4.37 -27.76
CA TYR A 611 6.37 3.83 -28.68
C TYR A 611 6.74 2.43 -29.19
N ALA A 612 8.00 2.18 -29.54
CA ALA A 612 8.46 0.86 -29.96
C ALA A 612 8.36 -0.18 -28.83
N HIS A 613 8.71 0.23 -27.60
CA HIS A 613 8.58 -0.58 -26.38
C HIS A 613 7.13 -0.98 -26.11
N VAL A 614 6.22 0.00 -26.09
CA VAL A 614 4.79 -0.27 -25.85
C VAL A 614 4.14 -1.04 -27.01
N ALA A 615 4.57 -0.80 -28.26
CA ALA A 615 4.09 -1.59 -29.41
C ALA A 615 4.58 -3.05 -29.39
N ASP A 616 5.79 -3.32 -28.88
CA ASP A 616 6.29 -4.68 -28.64
C ASP A 616 5.47 -5.38 -27.54
N ASN A 617 5.23 -4.70 -26.43
CA ASN A 617 4.37 -5.20 -25.35
C ASN A 617 2.93 -5.48 -25.83
N ASP A 618 2.33 -4.57 -26.60
CA ASP A 618 1.01 -4.76 -27.20
C ASP A 618 0.95 -5.98 -28.14
N LEU A 619 1.95 -6.13 -29.02
CA LEU A 619 2.04 -7.28 -29.89
C LEU A 619 2.21 -8.57 -29.10
N ALA A 620 3.00 -8.56 -28.03
CA ALA A 620 3.20 -9.70 -27.14
C ALA A 620 1.87 -10.12 -26.48
N VAL A 621 1.08 -9.18 -25.96
CA VAL A 621 -0.28 -9.42 -25.45
C VAL A 621 -1.15 -10.06 -26.53
N GLY A 622 -1.14 -9.49 -27.74
CA GLY A 622 -1.92 -10.03 -28.85
C GLY A 622 -1.50 -11.45 -29.26
N MET A 623 -0.20 -11.74 -29.30
CA MET A 623 0.38 -13.05 -29.61
C MET A 623 0.00 -14.08 -28.55
N LEU A 624 0.09 -13.71 -27.27
CA LEU A 624 -0.25 -14.57 -26.14
C LEU A 624 -1.72 -15.01 -26.21
N VAL A 625 -2.64 -14.04 -26.32
CA VAL A 625 -4.08 -14.32 -26.35
C VAL A 625 -4.47 -15.07 -27.61
N GLU A 626 -3.93 -14.70 -28.78
CA GLU A 626 -4.18 -15.46 -30.02
C GLU A 626 -3.73 -16.92 -29.87
N TYR A 627 -2.51 -17.15 -29.34
CA TYR A 627 -1.97 -18.50 -29.23
C TYR A 627 -2.78 -19.36 -28.27
N LEU A 628 -3.13 -18.83 -27.09
CA LEU A 628 -4.02 -19.48 -26.14
C LEU A 628 -5.38 -19.80 -26.77
N SER A 629 -5.91 -18.90 -27.58
CA SER A 629 -7.22 -19.06 -28.20
C SER A 629 -7.31 -20.14 -29.27
N LYS A 630 -6.16 -20.59 -29.77
CA LYS A 630 -6.04 -21.73 -30.71
C LYS A 630 -5.77 -23.05 -29.99
N SER A 631 -5.55 -23.03 -28.68
CA SER A 631 -5.26 -24.24 -27.90
C SER A 631 -6.52 -25.07 -27.61
N SER A 632 -6.32 -26.35 -27.29
CA SER A 632 -7.42 -27.26 -26.93
C SER A 632 -8.13 -26.89 -25.62
N ILE A 633 -7.54 -26.00 -24.81
CA ILE A 633 -8.07 -25.59 -23.49
C ILE A 633 -8.77 -24.22 -23.52
N TRP A 634 -8.88 -23.56 -24.68
CA TRP A 634 -9.42 -22.19 -24.78
C TRP A 634 -10.82 -22.05 -24.16
N ASN A 635 -11.70 -23.02 -24.42
CA ASN A 635 -13.07 -23.02 -23.90
C ASN A 635 -13.16 -23.20 -22.38
N GLU A 636 -12.04 -23.49 -21.71
CA GLU A 636 -11.93 -23.63 -20.25
C GLU A 636 -10.91 -22.63 -19.67
N THR A 637 -10.53 -21.61 -20.45
CA THR A 637 -9.48 -20.65 -20.11
C THR A 637 -10.03 -19.24 -19.92
N VAL A 638 -9.48 -18.53 -18.94
CA VAL A 638 -9.57 -17.08 -18.80
C VAL A 638 -8.18 -16.46 -18.70
N VAL A 639 -8.02 -15.30 -19.31
CA VAL A 639 -6.84 -14.44 -19.24
C VAL A 639 -7.27 -13.13 -18.59
N PHE A 640 -6.59 -12.76 -17.51
CA PHE A 640 -6.67 -11.44 -16.88
C PHE A 640 -5.34 -10.74 -17.10
N ILE A 641 -5.38 -9.49 -17.56
CA ILE A 641 -4.20 -8.65 -17.73
C ILE A 641 -4.41 -7.36 -16.96
N VAL A 642 -3.48 -7.01 -16.09
CA VAL A 642 -3.52 -5.81 -15.24
C VAL A 642 -2.17 -5.10 -15.26
N GLU A 643 -2.15 -3.85 -14.84
CA GLU A 643 -0.94 -3.19 -14.35
C GLU A 643 -0.70 -3.58 -12.88
N ASP A 644 0.55 -3.66 -12.43
CA ASP A 644 0.90 -3.84 -11.03
C ASP A 644 0.45 -2.64 -10.17
N ASP A 645 0.64 -1.43 -10.71
CA ASP A 645 0.14 -0.17 -10.19
C ASP A 645 -0.05 0.91 -11.28
N ALA A 646 -0.48 2.11 -10.87
CA ALA A 646 -0.74 3.25 -11.75
C ALA A 646 0.37 4.31 -11.72
N GLN A 647 1.20 4.30 -10.67
CA GLN A 647 2.33 5.16 -10.42
C GLN A 647 2.04 6.65 -10.70
N ASN A 648 2.63 7.20 -11.76
CA ASN A 648 2.63 8.62 -12.09
C ASN A 648 1.79 8.96 -13.32
N GLY A 649 1.16 7.98 -13.97
CA GLY A 649 0.35 8.23 -15.15
C GLY A 649 -0.77 9.23 -14.82
N PRO A 650 -1.06 10.23 -15.66
CA PRO A 650 -2.19 11.11 -15.40
C PRO A 650 -3.51 10.38 -15.67
N ASP A 651 -4.48 10.55 -14.80
CA ASP A 651 -5.85 10.10 -14.97
C ASP A 651 -6.84 11.16 -14.45
N HIS A 652 -7.94 11.35 -15.18
CA HIS A 652 -8.92 12.37 -14.86
C HIS A 652 -9.96 11.95 -13.80
N VAL A 653 -10.05 10.67 -13.47
CA VAL A 653 -11.01 10.12 -12.50
C VAL A 653 -10.35 9.86 -11.16
N ASP A 654 -9.28 9.06 -11.15
CA ASP A 654 -8.52 8.70 -9.95
C ASP A 654 -7.11 8.25 -10.32
N ALA A 655 -6.13 8.63 -9.49
CA ALA A 655 -4.74 8.23 -9.71
C ALA A 655 -4.51 6.71 -9.65
N HIS A 656 -5.41 5.92 -9.06
CA HIS A 656 -5.34 4.45 -9.06
C HIS A 656 -5.97 3.80 -10.31
N ARG A 657 -6.61 4.56 -11.20
CA ARG A 657 -7.35 3.97 -12.32
C ARG A 657 -6.40 3.50 -13.42
N SER A 658 -6.48 2.23 -13.77
CA SER A 658 -5.57 1.56 -14.71
C SER A 658 -6.35 0.76 -15.76
N PRO A 659 -5.76 0.48 -16.94
CA PRO A 659 -6.36 -0.45 -17.87
C PRO A 659 -6.35 -1.86 -17.29
N ALA A 660 -7.38 -2.65 -17.60
CA ALA A 660 -7.41 -4.08 -17.39
C ALA A 660 -8.09 -4.75 -18.58
N TYR A 661 -7.64 -5.96 -18.91
CA TYR A 661 -8.12 -6.69 -20.07
C TYR A 661 -8.54 -8.12 -19.70
N LEU A 662 -9.62 -8.57 -20.34
CA LEU A 662 -10.12 -9.93 -20.21
C LEU A 662 -10.22 -10.60 -21.57
N ALA A 663 -9.82 -11.86 -21.62
CA ALA A 663 -10.05 -12.73 -22.77
C ALA A 663 -10.29 -14.17 -22.30
N GLY A 664 -11.03 -14.96 -23.05
CA GLY A 664 -11.28 -16.35 -22.69
C GLY A 664 -12.51 -16.92 -23.38
N GLY A 665 -12.69 -18.24 -23.28
CA GLY A 665 -13.84 -18.92 -23.86
C GLY A 665 -15.16 -18.41 -23.32
N PHE A 666 -15.26 -18.14 -22.02
CA PHE A 666 -16.51 -17.66 -21.39
C PHE A 666 -16.59 -16.14 -21.25
N VAL A 667 -15.59 -15.39 -21.69
CA VAL A 667 -15.61 -13.92 -21.56
C VAL A 667 -16.58 -13.34 -22.60
N LYS A 668 -17.43 -12.41 -22.15
CA LYS A 668 -18.40 -11.71 -23.01
C LYS A 668 -17.72 -10.98 -24.17
N ARG A 669 -18.48 -10.77 -25.24
CA ARG A 669 -18.03 -10.10 -26.46
C ARG A 669 -18.74 -8.78 -26.66
N GLY A 670 -17.99 -7.71 -26.96
CA GLY A 670 -18.53 -6.37 -27.21
C GLY A 670 -19.29 -5.78 -26.03
N PHE A 671 -18.85 -6.06 -24.79
CA PHE A 671 -19.53 -5.64 -23.57
C PHE A 671 -18.74 -4.54 -22.85
N VAL A 672 -19.43 -3.49 -22.40
CA VAL A 672 -18.82 -2.43 -21.57
C VAL A 672 -19.33 -2.59 -20.15
N ASP A 673 -18.43 -2.76 -19.19
CA ASP A 673 -18.77 -2.85 -17.77
C ASP A 673 -18.25 -1.65 -16.99
N HIS A 674 -19.19 -0.86 -16.46
CA HIS A 674 -18.92 0.32 -15.66
C HIS A 674 -18.82 0.03 -14.15
N THR A 675 -18.93 -1.23 -13.75
CA THR A 675 -18.79 -1.64 -12.35
C THR A 675 -17.39 -1.27 -11.86
N ALA A 676 -17.30 -0.66 -10.67
CA ALA A 676 -16.02 -0.37 -10.05
C ALA A 676 -15.37 -1.68 -9.60
N TYR A 677 -14.31 -2.08 -10.30
CA TYR A 677 -13.50 -3.25 -9.96
C TYR A 677 -12.12 -2.81 -9.55
N SER A 678 -11.42 -3.70 -8.84
CA SER A 678 -10.06 -3.50 -8.40
C SER A 678 -9.19 -4.73 -8.63
N THR A 679 -7.88 -4.63 -8.38
CA THR A 679 -6.97 -5.79 -8.35
C THR A 679 -7.55 -6.95 -7.51
N THR A 680 -8.10 -6.63 -6.34
CA THR A 680 -8.73 -7.61 -5.43
C THR A 680 -10.03 -8.21 -5.97
N SER A 681 -10.72 -7.53 -6.90
CA SER A 681 -11.88 -8.08 -7.63
C SER A 681 -11.47 -9.19 -8.59
N ILE A 682 -10.32 -9.04 -9.25
CA ILE A 682 -9.73 -10.09 -10.10
C ILE A 682 -9.31 -11.27 -9.23
N LEU A 683 -8.61 -11.02 -8.12
CA LEU A 683 -8.20 -12.09 -7.19
C LEU A 683 -9.38 -12.89 -6.66
N LYS A 684 -10.44 -12.22 -6.20
CA LYS A 684 -11.69 -12.90 -5.80
C LYS A 684 -12.28 -13.75 -6.93
N THR A 685 -12.20 -13.28 -8.17
CA THR A 685 -12.69 -14.04 -9.33
C THR A 685 -11.82 -15.28 -9.59
N ILE A 686 -10.50 -15.16 -9.49
CA ILE A 686 -9.54 -16.27 -9.63
C ILE A 686 -9.77 -17.32 -8.53
N GLU A 687 -9.95 -16.88 -7.28
CA GLU A 687 -10.24 -17.73 -6.13
C GLU A 687 -11.50 -18.56 -6.33
N LEU A 688 -12.59 -17.93 -6.76
CA LEU A 688 -13.85 -18.61 -7.03
C LEU A 688 -13.69 -19.64 -8.17
N ILE A 689 -13.01 -19.28 -9.26
CA ILE A 689 -12.75 -20.21 -10.39
C ILE A 689 -11.93 -21.42 -9.94
N LEU A 690 -10.88 -21.19 -9.15
CA LEU A 690 -9.92 -22.23 -8.80
C LEU A 690 -10.29 -23.01 -7.53
N GLY A 691 -11.28 -22.53 -6.77
CA GLY A 691 -11.70 -23.11 -5.49
C GLY A 691 -10.72 -22.79 -4.36
N MET A 692 -10.11 -21.61 -4.38
CA MET A 692 -9.20 -21.14 -3.33
C MET A 692 -9.96 -20.26 -2.32
N PRO A 693 -9.60 -20.30 -1.03
CA PRO A 693 -10.14 -19.34 -0.06
C PRO A 693 -9.54 -17.94 -0.29
N PRO A 694 -10.23 -16.87 0.16
CA PRO A 694 -9.69 -15.52 0.09
C PRO A 694 -8.40 -15.38 0.90
N MET A 695 -7.51 -14.51 0.45
CA MET A 695 -6.21 -14.26 1.08
C MET A 695 -6.27 -13.18 2.16
N SER A 696 -7.21 -12.23 2.03
CA SER A 696 -7.39 -11.11 2.96
C SER A 696 -8.87 -10.75 3.15
N GLN A 697 -9.14 -9.68 3.89
CA GLN A 697 -10.50 -9.12 3.98
C GLN A 697 -10.89 -8.36 2.69
N TYR A 698 -9.90 -7.95 1.87
CA TYR A 698 -10.13 -7.14 0.68
C TYR A 698 -10.69 -7.96 -0.48
N ASP A 699 -10.05 -9.06 -0.86
CA ASP A 699 -10.58 -10.01 -1.85
C ASP A 699 -11.86 -10.70 -1.35
N ALA A 700 -11.91 -11.07 -0.05
CA ALA A 700 -13.11 -11.63 0.57
C ALA A 700 -14.35 -10.74 0.37
N GLY A 701 -14.20 -9.43 0.52
CA GLY A 701 -15.26 -8.43 0.32
C GLY A 701 -15.40 -7.88 -1.11
N ALA A 702 -14.49 -8.22 -2.03
CA ALA A 702 -14.48 -7.63 -3.37
C ALA A 702 -15.65 -8.12 -4.24
N THR A 703 -16.06 -7.30 -5.21
CA THR A 703 -17.08 -7.68 -6.20
C THR A 703 -16.40 -8.47 -7.33
N PRO A 704 -16.72 -9.77 -7.55
CA PRO A 704 -16.10 -10.53 -8.62
C PRO A 704 -16.62 -10.10 -9.99
N LEU A 705 -15.83 -10.35 -11.03
CA LEU A 705 -16.08 -9.92 -12.40
C LEU A 705 -17.15 -10.78 -13.13
N TRP A 706 -18.09 -11.40 -12.40
CA TRP A 706 -19.05 -12.36 -12.95
C TRP A 706 -19.89 -11.78 -14.10
N ARG A 707 -20.13 -10.45 -14.11
CA ARG A 707 -20.85 -9.74 -15.18
C ARG A 707 -20.12 -9.80 -16.52
N CYS A 708 -18.80 -9.98 -16.51
CA CYS A 708 -17.94 -10.05 -17.69
C CYS A 708 -17.98 -11.42 -18.39
N PHE A 709 -18.72 -12.39 -17.86
CA PHE A 709 -18.76 -13.76 -18.38
C PHE A 709 -20.15 -14.18 -18.87
N ASP A 710 -20.17 -15.01 -19.91
CA ASP A 710 -21.33 -15.74 -20.40
C ASP A 710 -21.38 -17.16 -19.81
N ASN A 711 -22.55 -17.81 -19.90
CA ASN A 711 -22.76 -19.17 -19.37
C ASN A 711 -22.37 -20.29 -20.36
N VAL A 712 -22.13 -19.91 -21.62
CA VAL A 712 -21.75 -20.79 -22.74
C VAL A 712 -20.43 -20.27 -23.32
N PRO A 713 -19.43 -21.13 -23.55
CA PRO A 713 -18.17 -20.66 -24.10
C PRO A 713 -18.35 -20.29 -25.58
N ASN A 714 -17.74 -19.18 -25.97
CA ASN A 714 -17.55 -18.78 -27.35
C ASN A 714 -16.19 -19.30 -27.85
N PRO A 715 -16.17 -20.31 -28.74
CA PRO A 715 -14.92 -20.87 -29.25
C PRO A 715 -14.21 -19.94 -30.24
N LYS A 716 -14.83 -18.83 -30.66
CA LYS A 716 -14.14 -17.81 -31.45
C LYS A 716 -12.94 -17.33 -30.63
N GLY A 717 -11.76 -17.43 -31.21
CA GLY A 717 -10.54 -16.98 -30.57
C GLY A 717 -10.33 -15.48 -30.68
N PHE A 718 -9.07 -15.07 -30.55
CA PHE A 718 -8.59 -13.72 -30.84
C PHE A 718 -7.61 -13.79 -32.00
N ILE A 719 -7.63 -12.79 -32.88
CA ILE A 719 -6.65 -12.67 -33.96
C ILE A 719 -5.84 -11.41 -33.70
N THR A 720 -4.54 -11.60 -33.50
CA THR A 720 -3.56 -10.54 -33.28
C THR A 720 -3.65 -9.51 -34.42
N LYS A 721 -3.71 -8.24 -34.06
CA LYS A 721 -3.70 -7.13 -35.01
C LYS A 721 -2.26 -6.85 -35.44
N PRO A 722 -2.03 -6.52 -36.73
CA PRO A 722 -0.70 -6.17 -37.20
C PRO A 722 -0.20 -4.91 -36.50
N LEU A 723 1.12 -4.84 -36.32
CA LEU A 723 1.78 -3.63 -35.86
C LEU A 723 1.42 -2.44 -36.76
N GLN A 724 1.08 -1.31 -36.14
CA GLN A 724 0.91 -0.03 -36.82
C GLN A 724 2.05 0.95 -36.49
N PHE A 725 3.08 0.47 -35.79
CA PHE A 725 4.27 1.18 -35.37
C PHE A 725 5.51 0.29 -35.52
N ASP A 726 6.67 0.87 -35.84
CA ASP A 726 7.92 0.11 -35.98
C ASP A 726 8.54 -0.19 -34.61
N ILE A 727 8.47 -1.47 -34.20
CA ILE A 727 9.08 -1.96 -32.94
C ILE A 727 10.62 -1.97 -32.96
N ASN A 728 11.24 -1.66 -34.10
CA ASN A 728 12.69 -1.49 -34.22
C ASN A 728 13.11 -0.01 -34.16
N GLU A 729 12.16 0.92 -34.07
CA GLU A 729 12.47 2.33 -33.90
C GLU A 729 13.32 2.55 -32.67
N LYS A 730 14.40 3.33 -32.82
CA LYS A 730 15.32 3.68 -31.75
C LYS A 730 15.34 5.17 -31.54
N ASN A 731 15.60 5.57 -30.30
CA ASN A 731 15.95 6.94 -29.98
C ASN A 731 17.30 7.28 -30.63
N THR A 732 17.29 8.12 -31.65
CA THR A 732 18.51 8.56 -32.38
C THR A 732 18.82 10.04 -32.19
N ALA A 733 17.80 10.85 -31.84
CA ALA A 733 17.94 12.28 -31.64
C ALA A 733 18.59 12.60 -30.28
N ARG A 734 19.51 13.56 -30.27
CA ARG A 734 20.19 14.06 -29.06
C ARG A 734 19.45 15.25 -28.45
N THR A 735 18.28 14.98 -27.89
CA THR A 735 17.38 15.95 -27.26
C THR A 735 17.74 16.26 -25.81
N ALA A 736 17.05 17.20 -25.18
CA ALA A 736 17.17 17.41 -23.73
C ALA A 736 16.68 16.19 -22.94
N MET A 737 15.53 15.61 -23.35
CA MET A 737 14.94 14.44 -22.71
C MET A 737 15.76 13.17 -22.91
N GLN A 738 16.39 12.99 -24.08
CA GLN A 738 17.36 11.91 -24.30
C GLN A 738 18.55 12.03 -23.35
N ARG A 739 19.17 13.21 -23.24
CA ARG A 739 20.30 13.42 -22.32
C ARG A 739 19.93 13.14 -20.87
N LYS A 740 18.70 13.48 -20.46
CA LYS A 740 18.16 13.14 -19.14
C LYS A 740 17.99 11.62 -18.96
N SER A 741 17.54 10.92 -20.00
CA SER A 741 17.39 9.46 -19.97
C SER A 741 18.70 8.70 -19.80
N GLU A 742 19.83 9.25 -20.26
CA GLU A 742 21.15 8.63 -20.05
C GLU A 742 21.54 8.54 -18.57
N THR A 743 20.97 9.40 -17.72
CA THR A 743 21.26 9.42 -16.28
C THR A 743 20.43 8.41 -15.48
N PHE A 744 19.47 7.75 -16.12
CA PHE A 744 18.55 6.82 -15.48
C PHE A 744 19.11 5.40 -15.38
N ASN A 745 18.74 4.71 -14.29
CA ASN A 745 19.08 3.30 -14.07
C ASN A 745 17.88 2.40 -14.40
N PHE A 746 17.96 1.66 -15.49
CA PHE A 746 16.92 0.72 -15.95
C PHE A 746 17.15 -0.73 -15.49
N LYS A 747 18.17 -0.99 -14.66
CA LYS A 747 18.56 -2.36 -14.28
C LYS A 747 17.57 -3.06 -13.34
N LYS A 748 16.72 -2.31 -12.66
CA LYS A 748 15.73 -2.81 -11.72
C LYS A 748 14.48 -1.92 -11.82
N GLU A 749 13.31 -2.50 -11.58
CA GLU A 749 12.02 -1.82 -11.40
C GLU A 749 12.19 -0.54 -10.59
N ASP A 750 11.51 0.53 -11.01
CA ASP A 750 11.37 1.78 -10.25
C ASP A 750 12.66 2.39 -9.71
N SER A 751 13.79 2.08 -10.36
CA SER A 751 15.09 2.65 -10.01
C SER A 751 15.24 4.11 -10.49
N ILE A 752 14.22 4.65 -11.16
CA ILE A 752 14.19 5.96 -11.78
C ILE A 752 13.20 6.82 -11.01
N ASN A 753 13.45 8.11 -10.92
CA ASN A 753 12.45 9.00 -10.37
C ASN A 753 11.26 9.12 -11.34
N ASP A 754 10.10 8.68 -10.91
CA ASP A 754 8.87 8.57 -11.70
C ASP A 754 8.42 9.92 -12.31
N PHE A 755 8.66 11.05 -11.61
CA PHE A 755 8.40 12.39 -12.16
C PHE A 755 9.31 12.68 -13.35
N GLU A 756 10.60 12.43 -13.18
CA GLU A 756 11.58 12.69 -14.23
C GLU A 756 11.34 11.77 -15.43
N PHE A 757 10.90 10.54 -15.15
CA PHE A 757 10.55 9.57 -16.16
C PHE A 757 9.31 9.97 -16.96
N ASN A 758 8.22 10.36 -16.29
CA ASN A 758 7.00 10.79 -16.98
C ASN A 758 7.16 12.08 -17.75
N GLU A 759 7.95 13.04 -17.26
CA GLU A 759 8.32 14.21 -18.07
C GLU A 759 9.00 13.77 -19.38
N VAL A 760 9.97 12.86 -19.28
CA VAL A 760 10.74 12.38 -20.43
C VAL A 760 9.84 11.66 -21.42
N LEU A 761 8.92 10.83 -20.94
CA LEU A 761 7.91 10.17 -21.76
C LEU A 761 6.99 11.21 -22.41
N TRP A 762 6.33 12.08 -21.63
CA TRP A 762 5.37 13.04 -22.16
C TRP A 762 5.98 13.92 -23.25
N LYS A 763 7.10 14.60 -22.94
CA LYS A 763 7.76 15.53 -23.88
C LYS A 763 8.41 14.81 -25.03
N GLY A 764 8.99 13.64 -24.81
CA GLY A 764 9.56 12.90 -25.91
C GLY A 764 8.49 12.39 -26.88
N LEU A 765 7.29 12.06 -26.39
CA LEU A 765 6.20 11.51 -27.20
C LEU A 765 5.30 12.57 -27.84
N LYS A 766 5.06 13.71 -27.16
CA LYS A 766 4.22 14.82 -27.64
C LYS A 766 5.02 15.99 -28.23
N GLY A 767 6.35 16.01 -28.06
CA GLY A 767 7.26 17.05 -28.52
C GLY A 767 7.92 17.86 -27.38
N GLU A 768 9.16 18.33 -27.57
CA GLU A 768 9.96 18.97 -26.51
C GLU A 768 9.32 20.23 -25.88
N ASN A 769 8.41 20.87 -26.62
CA ASN A 769 7.67 22.07 -26.19
C ASN A 769 6.24 21.74 -25.72
N ALA A 770 5.84 20.47 -25.72
CA ALA A 770 4.51 20.06 -25.30
C ALA A 770 4.34 20.33 -23.80
N LEU A 771 3.33 21.14 -23.47
CA LEU A 771 2.90 21.33 -22.09
C LEU A 771 2.33 20.00 -21.59
N VAL A 772 2.75 19.57 -20.40
CA VAL A 772 2.08 18.48 -19.69
C VAL A 772 0.65 18.95 -19.39
N PRO A 773 -0.39 18.13 -19.57
CA PRO A 773 -1.77 18.60 -19.63
C PRO A 773 -2.17 19.35 -18.36
N ALA A 774 -2.86 20.48 -18.54
CA ALA A 774 -3.56 21.18 -17.48
C ALA A 774 -4.90 20.45 -17.17
N PRO A 775 -5.46 20.55 -15.95
CA PRO A 775 -6.55 19.68 -15.55
C PRO A 775 -7.86 20.06 -16.26
N LYS A 776 -8.66 19.05 -16.63
CA LYS A 776 -10.11 19.18 -16.57
C LYS A 776 -10.56 18.76 -15.17
N ARG A 777 -11.42 19.56 -14.56
CA ARG A 777 -11.95 19.30 -13.21
C ARG A 777 -13.25 18.52 -13.34
N ALA A 778 -13.35 17.39 -12.67
CA ALA A 778 -14.63 16.75 -12.37
C ALA A 778 -14.88 16.84 -10.86
N ALA A 779 -16.02 17.43 -10.48
CA ALA A 779 -16.56 17.32 -9.13
C ALA A 779 -17.63 16.22 -9.16
N PHE A 780 -17.38 15.06 -8.57
CA PHE A 780 -18.46 14.08 -8.40
C PHE A 780 -19.31 14.44 -7.17
N LEU A 781 -20.44 15.08 -7.45
CA LEU A 781 -21.71 14.84 -6.77
C LEU A 781 -22.77 14.79 -7.87
N LYS A 782 -23.39 13.62 -8.12
CA LYS A 782 -24.64 13.53 -8.87
C LYS A 782 -25.69 12.83 -8.02
N MET A 783 -26.34 13.61 -7.17
CA MET A 783 -27.66 13.27 -6.64
C MET A 783 -28.66 13.38 -7.81
N ASN A 784 -29.48 12.35 -8.02
CA ASN A 784 -30.53 12.38 -9.05
C ASN A 784 -31.79 13.10 -8.52
N PRO A 785 -32.54 13.83 -9.37
CA PRO A 785 -32.97 15.20 -9.10
C PRO A 785 -34.50 15.37 -9.14
N LYS A 786 -35.28 14.42 -8.58
CA LYS A 786 -36.76 14.41 -8.73
C LYS A 786 -37.61 13.97 -7.52
N LYS A 787 -37.08 14.04 -6.30
CA LYS A 787 -37.81 14.05 -5.02
C LYS A 787 -36.85 14.83 -4.10
N ASP A 788 -37.03 16.11 -3.81
CA ASP A 788 -37.94 16.60 -2.77
C ASP A 788 -38.33 18.06 -3.08
N ALA A 789 -39.07 18.25 -4.18
CA ALA A 789 -39.95 19.40 -4.31
C ALA A 789 -41.32 18.96 -3.82
N ASP A 790 -41.45 18.91 -2.50
CA ASP A 790 -42.67 18.92 -1.67
C ASP A 790 -42.32 18.29 -0.31
N ASP A 791 -41.56 19.03 0.49
CA ASP A 791 -41.64 19.10 1.96
C ASP A 791 -40.87 20.34 2.47
#